data_AF-A0A5N4CQD6-F1
#
_entry.id   AF-A0A5N4CQD6-F1
#
_cell.length_a   1.000
_cell.length_b   1.000
_cell.length_c   1.000
_cell.angle_alpha   90.00
_cell.angle_beta   90.00
_cell.angle_gamma   90.00
#
_symmetry.space_group_name_H-M   'P 1'
#
loop_
_entity.id
_entity.type
_entity.pdbx_description
1 polymer ?
#
loop_
_entity_poly.entity_id
_entity_poly.type
_entity_poly.pdbx_seq_one_letter_code
_entity_poly.pdbx_strand_id
1 'polypeptide(L)'
;MGADGETVVLKNMLIGVNLILLGSMLKPSECQLEVTTERVQRQAVEEEGGTTSYNTSGKEQPVVFNHVYNINVPLDSLCSSGLEASAEQEVSAEDDVLAEYTGQTSDHESHVTFTHRINLPKKACPCASSAQVLQELLSRIEMLEREVSVLRDQCSSSCCQESAATGQLDYIPHCSGHGNFSLESCGCICHEGWFGKNCSEPYCPLGCSGRGVCVDGQCICDSEYSGDDCSEPRCPTDCSSRGLCVDGECVCEEAYAGEDCSELRCPGDCSGKGICANGTCLCQEGYAGEDCSQRRCLNACSGRGHCQEGLCFCEEGYQGPDCSAVAPPEDLRVAGISDRSIELEWDGPMAVTEYVISYQPTALGGLQLQQRVPGDWSGVTISELEPGLTYNISVYAVISNILSLPITAKVATHLSTPQGLRFKMITETTVEVQWEPFSFSFDGWEISFIPKNNEGGVIAQLPSDVTSFNQTGLKPGEEYIVNVVALKEQARSRPTSASVSTELKEVIDGPTQILVRDVSDTVAFVEWTPPRAKVDFILLKYGLVGGEGGKTAFRLQPPLSQYSVQALRPGSLYQVWVSAVRGANESESSTTQFTTEIDAPKNLRVGSRTASSLDLEWDNSEAEVQEYKVVYSTLAGEQYHELLVPKSIGPTTRTTLTNRQ
;
A
#
# COMPACT_ATOMS: atom_id res chain seq x y z
N MET A 1 32.18 51.45 -24.65
CA MET A 1 31.84 52.83 -24.25
C MET A 1 30.57 52.76 -23.42
N GLY A 2 30.68 53.03 -22.11
CA GLY A 2 29.61 53.34 -21.13
C GLY A 2 28.47 52.32 -20.96
N ALA A 3 27.78 52.20 -19.83
CA ALA A 3 27.94 52.69 -18.47
C ALA A 3 26.84 51.97 -17.66
N ASP A 4 27.20 51.50 -16.46
CA ASP A 4 26.47 51.50 -15.20
C ASP A 4 24.93 51.36 -15.12
N GLY A 5 24.49 50.52 -14.18
CA GLY A 5 23.15 50.58 -13.58
C GLY A 5 22.68 49.28 -12.91
N GLU A 6 22.89 49.22 -11.59
CA GLU A 6 22.02 48.55 -10.58
C GLU A 6 21.88 47.01 -10.59
N THR A 7 22.59 46.29 -9.70
CA THR A 7 22.41 46.04 -8.24
C THR A 7 21.63 44.74 -7.95
N VAL A 8 22.37 43.69 -7.56
CA VAL A 8 22.52 43.20 -6.17
C VAL A 8 21.28 42.47 -5.68
N VAL A 9 21.30 41.13 -5.72
CA VAL A 9 21.23 40.23 -4.53
C VAL A 9 21.67 38.85 -5.03
N LEU A 10 22.94 38.47 -4.82
CA LEU A 10 23.46 37.08 -4.77
C LEU A 10 24.98 37.12 -4.96
N LYS A 11 25.69 37.57 -3.93
CA LYS A 11 27.10 37.25 -3.74
C LYS A 11 27.47 37.57 -2.31
N ASN A 12 27.56 36.52 -1.50
CA ASN A 12 28.63 36.28 -0.53
C ASN A 12 28.22 35.14 0.40
N MET A 13 28.00 33.99 -0.20
CA MET A 13 28.23 32.70 0.43
C MET A 13 29.60 32.27 -0.10
N LEU A 14 30.64 32.46 0.71
CA LEU A 14 31.70 31.49 0.97
C LEU A 14 32.95 32.18 1.58
N ILE A 15 33.23 31.74 2.82
CA ILE A 15 34.56 31.47 3.39
C ILE A 15 35.33 32.64 4.02
N GLY A 16 35.67 32.46 5.31
CA GLY A 16 36.81 33.10 5.96
C GLY A 16 36.46 33.56 7.38
N VAL A 17 36.28 32.66 8.35
CA VAL A 17 37.37 32.12 9.18
C VAL A 17 38.08 33.21 10.00
N ASN A 18 37.80 33.16 11.31
CA ASN A 18 38.66 33.48 12.46
C ASN A 18 38.86 34.93 12.95
N LEU A 19 38.62 35.03 14.27
CA LEU A 19 39.21 35.89 15.31
C LEU A 19 38.44 37.21 15.63
N ILE A 20 37.63 37.21 16.70
CA ILE A 20 37.98 37.58 18.12
C ILE A 20 37.68 39.10 18.34
N LEU A 21 36.90 39.62 19.30
CA LEU A 21 36.71 39.35 20.73
C LEU A 21 35.54 40.22 21.30
N LEU A 22 34.96 39.75 22.41
CA LEU A 22 34.37 40.48 23.57
C LEU A 22 32.95 41.12 23.48
N GLY A 23 32.06 40.65 24.37
CA GLY A 23 31.01 41.47 24.99
C GLY A 23 29.65 40.79 25.24
N SER A 24 29.54 40.05 26.35
CA SER A 24 28.40 39.91 27.32
C SER A 24 27.01 40.49 26.97
N MET A 25 25.85 39.99 27.39
CA MET A 25 25.32 38.88 28.22
C MET A 25 23.77 39.01 28.17
N LEU A 26 23.02 37.95 28.56
CA LEU A 26 21.58 37.87 28.94
C LEU A 26 20.55 37.47 27.87
N LYS A 27 20.20 36.16 27.83
CA LYS A 27 18.83 35.59 27.97
C LYS A 27 18.85 34.04 27.90
N PRO A 28 17.78 33.34 28.32
CA PRO A 28 17.83 32.15 29.19
C PRO A 28 18.01 30.82 28.45
N SER A 29 18.61 29.86 29.13
CA SER A 29 18.75 28.46 28.73
C SER A 29 17.56 27.64 29.18
N GLU A 30 16.79 27.14 28.21
CA GLU A 30 16.00 25.91 28.31
C GLU A 30 16.97 24.71 28.44
N CYS A 31 16.70 23.81 29.38
CA CYS A 31 17.31 22.47 29.41
C CYS A 31 16.26 21.46 28.96
N GLN A 32 16.39 21.00 27.71
CA GLN A 32 15.85 19.71 27.27
C GLN A 32 16.73 18.59 27.82
N LEU A 33 16.11 17.54 28.36
CA LEU A 33 16.77 16.30 28.76
C LEU A 33 16.16 15.16 27.93
N GLU A 34 17.01 14.63 27.06
CA GLU A 34 16.76 13.50 26.15
C GLU A 34 16.92 12.19 26.94
N VAL A 35 15.91 11.32 26.92
CA VAL A 35 15.94 10.01 27.59
C VAL A 35 16.08 8.92 26.52
N THR A 36 17.25 8.29 26.49
CA THR A 36 17.52 7.06 25.75
C THR A 36 16.88 5.86 26.45
N THR A 37 16.12 5.06 25.70
CA THR A 37 15.54 3.80 26.18
C THR A 37 16.32 2.62 25.58
N GLU A 38 16.90 1.77 26.44
CA GLU A 38 17.39 0.45 26.05
C GLU A 38 16.34 -0.62 26.42
N ARG A 39 16.01 -1.47 25.44
CA ARG A 39 15.04 -2.55 25.57
C ARG A 39 15.80 -3.86 25.79
N VAL A 40 15.68 -4.47 26.98
CA VAL A 40 16.15 -5.84 27.23
C VAL A 40 14.96 -6.79 27.16
N GLN A 41 14.98 -7.66 26.16
CA GLN A 41 14.00 -8.73 25.93
C GLN A 41 14.49 -10.00 26.62
N ARG A 42 13.65 -10.63 27.46
CA ARG A 42 13.85 -12.03 27.91
C ARG A 42 12.77 -12.92 27.31
N GLN A 43 13.24 -14.04 26.79
CA GLN A 43 12.53 -15.05 26.00
C GLN A 43 11.48 -15.80 26.82
N ALA A 44 10.36 -16.11 26.18
CA ALA A 44 9.42 -17.15 26.58
C ALA A 44 9.94 -18.52 26.10
N VAL A 45 9.81 -19.54 26.95
CA VAL A 45 9.94 -20.96 26.60
C VAL A 45 8.61 -21.61 26.93
N GLU A 46 8.01 -22.25 25.93
CA GLU A 46 6.85 -23.13 26.04
C GLU A 46 7.30 -24.51 26.55
N GLU A 47 6.48 -25.17 27.39
CA GLU A 47 6.25 -26.61 27.28
C GLU A 47 4.95 -27.05 27.98
N GLU A 48 4.23 -27.94 27.30
CA GLU A 48 2.94 -28.55 27.65
C GLU A 48 3.05 -29.71 28.65
N GLY A 49 1.96 -30.03 29.37
CA GLY A 49 1.61 -31.43 29.69
C GLY A 49 1.02 -31.74 31.08
N GLY A 50 -0.29 -32.05 31.11
CA GLY A 50 -0.81 -33.31 31.70
C GLY A 50 -1.20 -33.44 33.19
N THR A 51 -2.51 -33.28 33.46
CA THR A 51 -3.41 -34.05 34.37
C THR A 51 -2.99 -34.46 35.81
N THR A 52 -3.73 -34.00 36.83
CA THR A 52 -4.71 -34.80 37.63
C THR A 52 -5.39 -34.00 38.76
N SER A 53 -6.65 -34.37 39.03
CA SER A 53 -7.65 -33.84 39.97
C SER A 53 -7.21 -33.76 41.45
N TYR A 54 -7.55 -32.68 42.16
CA TYR A 54 -8.18 -32.72 43.49
C TYR A 54 -9.06 -31.48 43.74
N ASN A 55 -10.04 -31.66 44.61
CA ASN A 55 -11.27 -30.90 44.75
C ASN A 55 -11.15 -29.75 45.78
N THR A 56 -12.10 -28.82 45.73
CA THR A 56 -12.56 -27.85 46.77
C THR A 56 -12.00 -26.41 46.83
N SER A 57 -12.97 -25.48 46.76
CA SER A 57 -13.13 -24.26 47.57
C SER A 57 -12.19 -23.06 47.35
N GLY A 58 -12.71 -22.05 46.64
CA GLY A 58 -13.02 -20.75 47.24
C GLY A 58 -11.87 -19.76 47.50
N LYS A 59 -12.05 -18.57 46.91
CA LYS A 59 -11.43 -17.27 47.20
C LYS A 59 -10.07 -16.99 46.55
N GLU A 60 -10.13 -16.10 45.56
CA GLU A 60 -9.00 -15.35 45.03
C GLU A 60 -8.20 -14.70 46.16
N GLN A 61 -6.89 -14.90 46.13
CA GLN A 61 -5.94 -14.21 47.00
C GLN A 61 -5.80 -12.75 46.56
N PRO A 62 -5.93 -11.76 47.46
CA PRO A 62 -5.62 -10.38 47.11
C PRO A 62 -4.11 -10.18 47.02
N VAL A 63 -3.69 -9.63 45.89
CA VAL A 63 -2.32 -9.17 45.62
C VAL A 63 -2.07 -7.91 46.45
N VAL A 64 -1.08 -7.95 47.35
CA VAL A 64 -0.66 -6.79 48.16
C VAL A 64 0.33 -5.96 47.34
N PHE A 65 -0.07 -4.76 46.95
CA PHE A 65 0.84 -3.76 46.38
C PHE A 65 1.37 -2.86 47.50
N ASN A 66 2.65 -3.03 47.86
CA ASN A 66 3.35 -2.13 48.77
C ASN A 66 4.04 -1.03 47.94
N HIS A 67 3.68 0.23 48.16
CA HIS A 67 4.37 1.36 47.56
C HIS A 67 4.93 2.25 48.67
N VAL A 68 6.26 2.39 48.72
CA VAL A 68 6.97 3.23 49.70
C VAL A 68 7.43 4.49 48.99
N TYR A 69 6.95 5.66 49.41
CA TYR A 69 7.42 6.95 48.93
C TYR A 69 8.22 7.65 50.03
N ASN A 70 9.50 7.94 49.74
CA ASN A 70 10.32 8.84 50.55
C ASN A 70 10.13 10.27 50.03
N ILE A 71 9.59 11.16 50.87
CA ILE A 71 9.48 12.59 50.55
C ILE A 71 10.71 13.30 51.10
N ASN A 72 11.60 13.75 50.21
CA ASN A 72 12.68 14.68 50.54
C ASN A 72 12.20 16.10 50.24
N VAL A 73 12.11 16.95 51.26
CA VAL A 73 11.71 18.36 51.11
C VAL A 73 12.96 19.23 50.88
N PRO A 74 13.06 19.96 49.76
CA PRO A 74 14.14 20.91 49.52
C PRO A 74 13.85 22.23 50.23
N LEU A 75 14.85 22.80 50.92
CA LEU A 75 14.77 24.12 51.55
C LEU A 75 15.55 25.12 50.70
N ASP A 76 14.84 26.07 50.07
CA ASP A 76 15.46 27.25 49.48
C ASP A 76 14.76 28.53 49.94
N SER A 77 15.51 29.29 50.76
CA SER A 77 15.51 30.75 51.02
C SER A 77 14.19 31.45 51.38
N LEU A 78 14.09 32.24 52.46
CA LEU A 78 14.86 33.47 52.70
C LEU A 78 14.88 33.83 54.20
N CYS A 79 16.04 34.23 54.73
CA CYS A 79 16.16 35.35 55.68
C CYS A 79 17.57 35.94 55.55
N SER A 80 17.64 37.22 55.17
CA SER A 80 18.87 37.96 54.98
C SER A 80 19.45 38.50 56.29
N SER A 81 20.78 38.61 56.28
CA SER A 81 21.67 39.54 56.99
C SER A 81 22.33 39.07 58.29
N GLY A 82 23.68 39.15 58.30
CA GLY A 82 24.49 39.26 59.51
C GLY A 82 25.79 38.44 59.57
N LEU A 83 26.80 38.87 58.81
CA LEU A 83 28.26 38.87 59.10
C LEU A 83 28.94 37.72 59.89
N GLU A 84 29.98 37.22 59.21
CA GLU A 84 31.33 36.85 59.69
C GLU A 84 31.68 35.45 60.22
N ALA A 85 32.60 34.84 59.45
CA ALA A 85 33.86 34.20 59.84
C ALA A 85 33.87 32.73 60.33
N SER A 86 34.39 31.91 59.41
CA SER A 86 35.59 31.04 59.57
C SER A 86 35.52 29.69 60.32
N ALA A 87 35.92 28.68 59.54
CA ALA A 87 36.85 27.59 59.85
C ALA A 87 36.37 26.34 60.65
N GLU A 88 36.41 25.23 59.92
CA GLU A 88 37.05 23.94 60.22
C GLU A 88 36.54 23.01 61.37
N GLN A 89 36.33 21.75 60.94
CA GLN A 89 36.75 20.47 61.56
C GLN A 89 35.73 19.56 62.30
N GLU A 90 35.70 18.30 61.79
CA GLU A 90 35.44 16.94 62.35
C GLU A 90 34.94 16.85 63.82
N VAL A 91 34.08 15.91 64.28
CA VAL A 91 34.13 14.43 64.23
C VAL A 91 32.82 13.84 64.79
N SER A 92 32.58 12.56 64.46
CA SER A 92 31.98 11.45 65.24
C SER A 92 30.47 11.38 65.53
N ALA A 93 29.96 10.20 65.16
CA ALA A 93 28.66 9.62 65.47
C ALA A 93 28.51 9.26 66.96
N GLU A 94 27.28 9.30 67.47
CA GLU A 94 26.53 8.12 67.96
C GLU A 94 25.17 8.56 68.56
N ASP A 95 24.27 7.58 68.55
CA ASP A 95 22.95 7.46 69.19
C ASP A 95 21.66 7.98 68.53
N ASP A 96 20.78 7.00 68.41
CA ASP A 96 19.68 6.78 67.50
C ASP A 96 18.48 6.38 68.36
N VAL A 97 17.47 7.25 68.51
CA VAL A 97 16.11 6.86 68.92
C VAL A 97 15.11 7.83 68.31
N LEU A 98 14.49 7.44 67.20
CA LEU A 98 13.39 8.14 66.55
C LEU A 98 12.05 7.64 67.10
N ALA A 99 11.16 8.56 67.52
CA ALA A 99 9.79 8.21 67.88
C ALA A 99 9.00 7.88 66.59
N GLU A 100 8.46 6.66 66.53
CA GLU A 100 7.69 6.13 65.41
C GLU A 100 6.19 6.36 65.66
N TYR A 101 5.46 6.88 64.68
CA TYR A 101 3.99 6.92 64.71
C TYR A 101 3.43 6.20 63.49
N THR A 102 2.58 5.20 63.74
CA THR A 102 1.91 4.40 62.72
C THR A 102 0.40 4.62 62.80
N GLY A 103 -0.23 4.86 61.65
CA GLY A 103 -1.67 5.00 61.51
C GLY A 103 -2.20 4.07 60.42
N GLN A 104 -3.28 3.37 60.72
CA GLN A 104 -3.90 2.36 59.85
C GLN A 104 -5.36 2.76 59.61
N THR A 105 -5.77 2.84 58.34
CA THR A 105 -7.17 3.03 57.95
C THR A 105 -7.61 1.85 57.10
N SER A 106 -8.73 1.24 57.46
CA SER A 106 -9.33 0.09 56.77
C SER A 106 -10.72 0.44 56.30
N ASP A 107 -11.01 0.12 55.04
CA ASP A 107 -12.36 0.20 54.46
C ASP A 107 -12.95 -1.22 54.37
N HIS A 108 -14.16 -1.43 54.89
CA HIS A 108 -14.67 -2.77 55.20
C HIS A 108 -15.19 -3.56 53.98
N GLU A 109 -15.16 -3.01 52.77
CA GLU A 109 -15.68 -3.66 51.56
C GLU A 109 -14.62 -3.99 50.49
N SER A 110 -13.35 -3.60 50.66
CA SER A 110 -12.33 -3.77 49.61
C SER A 110 -10.99 -4.37 50.05
N HIS A 111 -10.85 -4.89 51.29
CA HIS A 111 -9.64 -5.58 51.79
C HIS A 111 -8.28 -4.94 51.39
N VAL A 112 -8.20 -3.61 51.34
CA VAL A 112 -6.94 -2.86 51.15
C VAL A 112 -6.55 -2.22 52.49
N THR A 113 -5.31 -2.45 52.93
CA THR A 113 -4.78 -1.89 54.18
C THR A 113 -3.67 -0.90 53.85
N PHE A 114 -3.87 0.39 54.16
CA PHE A 114 -2.83 1.41 54.01
C PHE A 114 -2.06 1.58 55.32
N THR A 115 -0.74 1.37 55.28
CA THR A 115 0.14 1.60 56.43
C THR A 115 1.01 2.82 56.15
N HIS A 116 0.83 3.89 56.93
CA HIS A 116 1.62 5.11 56.79
C HIS A 116 2.72 5.13 57.86
N ARG A 117 3.98 5.36 57.45
CA ARG A 117 5.13 5.52 58.36
C ARG A 117 5.77 6.88 58.09
N ILE A 118 5.65 7.82 59.04
CA ILE A 118 6.20 9.18 58.92
C ILE A 118 7.44 9.29 59.81
N ASN A 119 8.60 9.55 59.22
CA ASN A 119 9.85 9.82 59.94
C ASN A 119 10.14 11.33 59.89
N LEU A 120 10.03 12.02 61.03
CA LEU A 120 10.31 13.46 61.15
C LEU A 120 11.74 13.70 61.65
N PRO A 121 12.62 14.40 60.89
CA PRO A 121 13.93 14.78 61.38
C PRO A 121 13.85 15.97 62.34
N LYS A 122 14.34 15.79 63.58
CA LYS A 122 14.64 16.92 64.48
C LYS A 122 15.95 17.58 64.03
N LYS A 123 15.89 18.85 63.61
CA LYS A 123 16.85 19.93 63.96
C LYS A 123 16.61 21.19 63.10
N ALA A 124 15.96 22.18 63.69
CA ALA A 124 16.17 23.59 63.39
C ALA A 124 17.14 24.15 64.45
N CYS A 125 18.16 24.87 63.98
CA CYS A 125 19.17 25.74 64.62
C CYS A 125 19.58 25.60 66.11
N PRO A 126 20.89 25.82 66.41
CA PRO A 126 21.41 25.91 67.76
C PRO A 126 21.19 27.31 68.35
N CYS A 127 20.52 27.41 69.50
CA CYS A 127 20.72 28.52 70.42
C CYS A 127 21.31 27.96 71.71
N ALA A 128 22.62 28.14 71.87
CA ALA A 128 23.29 27.93 73.15
C ALA A 128 23.03 29.15 74.04
N SER A 129 22.33 28.95 75.17
CA SER A 129 22.61 29.54 76.50
C SER A 129 21.36 29.56 77.39
N SER A 130 21.05 28.46 78.07
CA SER A 130 20.13 28.53 79.22
C SER A 130 20.29 27.42 80.27
N ALA A 131 21.42 26.71 80.28
CA ALA A 131 21.75 25.79 81.37
C ALA A 131 22.18 26.50 82.67
N GLN A 132 22.52 27.79 82.61
CA GLN A 132 22.87 28.60 83.81
C GLN A 132 21.70 29.37 84.41
N VAL A 133 20.56 29.47 83.71
CA VAL A 133 19.38 30.19 84.21
C VAL A 133 18.43 29.24 84.97
N LEU A 134 18.37 27.96 84.59
CA LEU A 134 17.53 26.97 85.28
C LEU A 134 18.08 26.56 86.67
N GLN A 135 19.40 26.63 86.88
CA GLN A 135 20.05 26.29 88.16
C GLN A 135 19.90 27.43 89.21
N GLU A 136 19.79 28.68 88.76
CA GLU A 136 19.52 29.88 89.59
C GLU A 136 18.04 29.93 90.04
N LEU A 137 17.12 29.40 89.22
CA LEU A 137 15.69 29.33 89.51
C LEU A 137 15.33 28.19 90.47
N LEU A 138 15.99 27.02 90.38
CA LEU A 138 15.75 25.92 91.33
C LEU A 138 16.22 26.24 92.76
N SER A 139 17.31 26.99 92.94
CA SER A 139 17.82 27.38 94.27
C SER A 139 17.01 28.50 94.94
N ARG A 140 16.27 29.30 94.17
CA ARG A 140 15.32 30.31 94.69
C ARG A 140 13.95 29.74 95.04
N ILE A 141 13.51 28.68 94.37
CA ILE A 141 12.24 27.99 94.67
C ILE A 141 12.35 27.17 95.97
N GLU A 142 13.50 26.54 96.23
CA GLU A 142 13.76 25.77 97.45
C GLU A 142 13.88 26.65 98.73
N MET A 143 14.20 27.94 98.56
CA MET A 143 14.29 28.92 99.66
C MET A 143 12.92 29.55 99.99
N LEU A 144 12.07 29.74 98.99
CA LEU A 144 10.72 30.29 99.14
C LEU A 144 9.72 29.27 99.74
N GLU A 145 9.90 27.96 99.50
CA GLU A 145 9.08 26.92 100.15
C GLU A 145 9.34 26.77 101.67
N ARG A 146 10.50 27.23 102.17
CA ARG A 146 10.85 27.23 103.60
C ARG A 146 10.38 28.46 104.38
N GLU A 147 10.17 29.60 103.72
CA GLU A 147 9.61 30.82 104.34
C GLU A 147 8.07 30.84 104.33
N VAL A 148 7.42 30.23 103.32
CA VAL A 148 5.95 30.16 103.22
C VAL A 148 5.33 29.11 104.17
N SER A 149 6.13 28.17 104.70
CA SER A 149 5.67 27.18 105.69
C SER A 149 5.71 27.67 107.15
N VAL A 150 6.32 28.83 107.44
CA VAL A 150 6.42 29.40 108.81
C VAL A 150 5.41 30.55 109.03
N LEU A 151 4.92 31.17 107.95
CA LEU A 151 3.90 32.23 108.01
C LEU A 151 2.45 31.74 107.91
N ARG A 152 2.22 30.43 107.74
CA ARG A 152 0.87 29.83 107.66
C ARG A 152 0.30 29.34 109.00
N ASP A 153 1.07 29.44 110.10
CA ASP A 153 0.65 28.98 111.44
C ASP A 153 0.45 30.11 112.47
N GLN A 154 0.50 31.38 112.05
CA GLN A 154 0.24 32.53 112.91
C GLN A 154 -0.56 33.61 112.16
N CYS A 155 -1.89 33.49 112.19
CA CYS A 155 -2.87 34.58 112.26
C CYS A 155 -4.23 34.12 111.69
N SER A 156 -4.95 33.35 112.50
CA SER A 156 -6.40 33.25 112.42
C SER A 156 -7.03 34.47 113.11
N SER A 157 -8.00 35.09 112.44
CA SER A 157 -9.00 36.05 112.95
C SER A 157 -8.56 37.46 113.39
N SER A 158 -9.19 38.45 112.74
CA SER A 158 -9.63 39.76 113.26
C SER A 158 -8.54 40.79 113.66
N CYS A 159 -8.58 41.96 113.00
CA CYS A 159 -7.69 43.10 113.20
C CYS A 159 -7.47 43.49 114.69
N CYS A 160 -6.21 43.74 115.03
CA CYS A 160 -5.57 43.61 116.34
C CYS A 160 -5.56 44.87 117.22
N GLN A 161 -5.58 44.69 118.55
CA GLN A 161 -4.93 45.53 119.58
C GLN A 161 -4.57 44.61 120.77
N GLU A 162 -3.49 44.74 121.54
CA GLU A 162 -2.65 45.90 121.85
C GLU A 162 -1.39 45.50 122.69
N SER A 163 -0.34 46.34 122.61
CA SER A 163 0.52 46.80 123.72
C SER A 163 1.60 45.93 124.39
N ALA A 164 2.87 46.18 124.02
CA ALA A 164 3.94 46.71 124.89
C ALA A 164 5.17 47.01 123.99
N ALA A 165 5.83 48.17 123.93
CA ALA A 165 5.84 49.37 124.74
C ALA A 165 6.30 50.59 123.89
N THR A 166 5.83 51.78 124.29
CA THR A 166 6.31 53.15 123.99
C THR A 166 6.24 53.70 122.55
N GLY A 167 5.24 54.57 122.29
CA GLY A 167 5.52 55.90 121.72
C GLY A 167 5.02 56.28 120.32
N GLN A 168 3.72 56.63 120.21
CA GLN A 168 3.12 57.68 119.35
C GLN A 168 2.88 57.46 117.83
N LEU A 169 1.67 57.87 117.42
CA LEU A 169 0.87 57.59 116.21
C LEU A 169 1.24 58.40 114.95
N ASP A 170 0.88 57.87 113.76
CA ASP A 170 -0.09 58.48 112.79
C ASP A 170 0.00 57.83 111.39
N TYR A 171 -0.97 56.99 110.99
CA TYR A 171 -1.40 56.88 109.57
C TYR A 171 -2.74 56.13 109.43
N ILE A 172 -3.77 56.81 108.91
CA ILE A 172 -5.02 56.18 108.41
C ILE A 172 -4.84 56.04 106.88
N PRO A 173 -4.96 54.84 106.26
CA PRO A 173 -4.81 54.69 104.81
C PRO A 173 -6.03 55.29 104.08
N HIS A 174 -5.76 56.18 103.13
CA HIS A 174 -6.75 56.88 102.31
C HIS A 174 -7.15 56.00 101.11
N CYS A 175 -8.45 55.72 100.92
CA CYS A 175 -9.03 54.88 99.87
C CYS A 175 -9.00 55.52 98.46
N SER A 176 -7.85 56.09 98.08
CA SER A 176 -7.56 56.78 96.81
C SER A 176 -8.61 57.79 96.33
N GLY A 177 -9.46 58.30 97.24
CA GLY A 177 -10.55 59.24 96.91
C GLY A 177 -11.82 58.61 96.29
N HIS A 178 -11.81 57.30 96.03
CA HIS A 178 -12.88 56.56 95.34
C HIS A 178 -13.51 55.45 96.20
N GLY A 179 -13.35 55.55 97.51
CA GLY A 179 -13.98 54.64 98.46
C GLY A 179 -13.95 55.18 99.88
N ASN A 180 -14.64 54.49 100.78
CA ASN A 180 -14.67 54.78 102.21
C ASN A 180 -14.05 53.62 102.99
N PHE A 181 -13.15 53.91 103.94
CA PHE A 181 -12.47 52.87 104.71
C PHE A 181 -13.39 52.30 105.78
N SER A 182 -13.61 50.98 105.78
CA SER A 182 -14.43 50.31 106.79
C SER A 182 -13.54 49.59 107.80
N LEU A 183 -13.77 49.93 109.07
CA LEU A 183 -13.07 49.32 110.21
C LEU A 183 -13.57 47.90 110.52
N GLU A 184 -14.77 47.52 110.06
CA GLU A 184 -15.32 46.17 110.26
C GLU A 184 -14.74 45.13 109.29
N SER A 185 -14.43 45.55 108.06
CA SER A 185 -13.85 44.68 107.02
C SER A 185 -12.34 44.89 106.84
N CYS A 186 -11.73 45.81 107.60
CA CYS A 186 -10.31 46.15 107.57
C CYS A 186 -9.80 46.40 106.13
N GLY A 187 -10.54 47.22 105.37
CA GLY A 187 -10.29 47.50 103.95
C GLY A 187 -11.21 48.59 103.38
N CYS A 188 -10.89 49.08 102.19
CA CYS A 188 -11.68 50.09 101.51
C CYS A 188 -12.95 49.51 100.87
N ILE A 189 -14.09 50.16 101.10
CA ILE A 189 -15.34 49.92 100.37
C ILE A 189 -15.39 50.93 99.21
N CYS A 190 -15.29 50.43 97.99
CA CYS A 190 -15.17 51.28 96.81
C CYS A 190 -16.53 51.80 96.32
N HIS A 191 -16.55 53.02 95.78
CA HIS A 191 -17.71 53.59 95.11
C HIS A 191 -17.97 52.87 93.78
N GLU A 192 -19.21 52.92 93.27
CA GLU A 192 -19.59 52.27 92.00
C GLU A 192 -18.62 52.64 90.87
N GLY A 193 -18.15 51.62 90.15
CA GLY A 193 -17.17 51.75 89.07
C GLY A 193 -15.71 51.64 89.52
N TRP A 194 -15.41 51.42 90.81
CA TRP A 194 -14.06 51.22 91.33
C TRP A 194 -13.97 49.95 92.16
N PHE A 195 -12.84 49.25 92.08
CA PHE A 195 -12.56 48.04 92.85
C PHE A 195 -11.08 47.95 93.24
N GLY A 196 -10.70 46.84 93.88
CA GLY A 196 -9.35 46.62 94.39
C GLY A 196 -9.18 47.07 95.85
N LYS A 197 -8.10 46.63 96.50
CA LYS A 197 -7.89 46.80 97.96
C LYS A 197 -7.82 48.26 98.42
N ASN A 198 -7.51 49.17 97.50
CA ASN A 198 -7.43 50.61 97.73
C ASN A 198 -8.29 51.42 96.74
N CYS A 199 -9.33 50.82 96.15
CA CYS A 199 -10.27 51.48 95.22
C CYS A 199 -9.60 52.27 94.10
N SER A 200 -8.50 51.73 93.57
CA SER A 200 -7.67 52.38 92.57
C SER A 200 -7.83 51.78 91.17
N GLU A 201 -8.64 50.72 91.04
CA GLU A 201 -8.85 50.01 89.79
C GLU A 201 -10.27 50.30 89.26
N PRO A 202 -10.43 50.82 88.03
CA PRO A 202 -11.75 51.05 87.44
C PRO A 202 -12.41 49.73 87.04
N TYR A 203 -13.72 49.61 87.24
CA TYR A 203 -14.50 48.43 86.87
C TYR A 203 -14.61 48.31 85.35
N CYS A 204 -13.95 47.31 84.77
CA CYS A 204 -14.14 46.91 83.37
C CYS A 204 -15.00 45.64 83.29
N PRO A 205 -15.91 45.54 82.30
CA PRO A 205 -16.73 44.34 82.08
C PRO A 205 -15.87 43.08 82.04
N LEU A 206 -16.10 42.14 82.97
CA LEU A 206 -15.42 40.84 83.07
C LEU A 206 -13.87 40.88 82.99
N GLY A 207 -13.24 42.02 83.34
CA GLY A 207 -11.79 42.18 83.21
C GLY A 207 -11.28 42.11 81.77
N CYS A 208 -12.10 42.53 80.80
CA CYS A 208 -11.83 42.40 79.36
C CYS A 208 -11.52 40.96 78.94
N SER A 209 -12.09 39.98 79.68
CA SER A 209 -11.91 38.54 79.49
C SER A 209 -10.45 38.07 79.42
N GLY A 210 -9.50 38.90 79.89
CA GLY A 210 -8.05 38.67 79.76
C GLY A 210 -7.49 38.80 78.34
N ARG A 211 -8.24 39.39 77.40
CA ARG A 211 -7.94 39.48 75.95
C ARG A 211 -8.04 40.92 75.43
N GLY A 212 -7.64 41.86 76.29
CA GLY A 212 -7.68 43.29 76.00
C GLY A 212 -7.17 44.11 77.17
N VAL A 213 -7.05 45.42 76.94
CA VAL A 213 -6.58 46.38 77.94
C VAL A 213 -7.75 47.23 78.40
N CYS A 214 -7.97 47.27 79.72
CA CYS A 214 -8.97 48.12 80.36
C CYS A 214 -8.48 49.57 80.42
N VAL A 215 -9.16 50.48 79.73
CA VAL A 215 -8.87 51.91 79.74
C VAL A 215 -10.15 52.68 80.03
N ASP A 216 -10.17 53.42 81.15
CA ASP A 216 -11.31 54.26 81.57
C ASP A 216 -12.68 53.56 81.58
N GLY A 217 -12.71 52.28 82.00
CA GLY A 217 -13.95 51.50 82.11
C GLY A 217 -14.46 50.91 80.78
N GLN A 218 -13.70 51.06 79.69
CA GLN A 218 -13.94 50.40 78.41
C GLN A 218 -12.81 49.41 78.10
N CYS A 219 -13.16 48.27 77.51
CA CYS A 219 -12.20 47.27 77.08
C CYS A 219 -11.73 47.57 75.65
N ILE A 220 -10.42 47.75 75.48
CA ILE A 220 -9.79 47.82 74.16
C ILE A 220 -9.26 46.42 73.85
N CYS A 221 -9.92 45.70 72.95
CA CYS A 221 -9.62 44.30 72.65
C CYS A 221 -8.37 44.10 71.81
N ASP A 222 -7.74 42.94 72.01
CA ASP A 222 -6.66 42.47 71.14
C ASP A 222 -7.18 42.22 69.72
N SER A 223 -6.31 42.20 68.71
CA SER A 223 -6.70 42.22 67.28
C SER A 223 -7.65 41.09 66.85
N GLU A 224 -7.65 39.98 67.60
CA GLU A 224 -8.41 38.75 67.35
C GLU A 224 -9.74 38.69 68.12
N TYR A 225 -10.05 39.70 68.94
CA TYR A 225 -11.24 39.73 69.80
C TYR A 225 -12.00 41.07 69.66
N SER A 226 -13.28 41.04 70.01
CA SER A 226 -14.24 42.14 69.91
C SER A 226 -15.29 42.02 71.03
N GLY A 227 -16.23 42.97 71.08
CA GLY A 227 -17.26 43.05 72.11
C GLY A 227 -16.85 43.89 73.32
N ASP A 228 -17.82 44.26 74.16
CA ASP A 228 -17.63 45.19 75.29
C ASP A 228 -16.70 44.65 76.39
N ASP A 229 -16.50 43.33 76.43
CA ASP A 229 -15.64 42.62 77.36
C ASP A 229 -14.57 41.76 76.66
N CYS A 230 -14.36 41.95 75.35
CA CYS A 230 -13.41 41.20 74.53
C CYS A 230 -13.60 39.67 74.55
N SER A 231 -14.82 39.20 74.82
CA SER A 231 -15.15 37.77 74.82
C SER A 231 -15.45 37.22 73.42
N GLU A 232 -15.76 38.07 72.45
CA GLU A 232 -16.17 37.65 71.11
C GLU A 232 -14.94 37.53 70.19
N PRO A 233 -14.72 36.38 69.52
CA PRO A 233 -13.66 36.28 68.52
C PRO A 233 -13.99 37.16 67.31
N ARG A 234 -13.02 37.92 66.83
CA ARG A 234 -13.17 38.83 65.70
C ARG A 234 -13.09 38.04 64.40
N CYS A 235 -14.21 37.93 63.69
CA CYS A 235 -14.20 37.35 62.35
C CYS A 235 -13.70 38.35 61.28
N PRO A 236 -13.03 37.85 60.24
CA PRO A 236 -12.63 38.66 59.07
C PRO A 236 -13.82 39.41 58.47
N THR A 237 -13.72 40.73 58.38
CA THR A 237 -14.73 41.64 57.80
C THR A 237 -16.19 41.37 58.26
N ASP A 238 -16.40 40.88 59.50
CA ASP A 238 -17.73 40.49 59.99
C ASP A 238 -18.47 39.51 59.05
N CYS A 239 -17.71 38.58 58.45
CA CYS A 239 -18.19 37.65 57.43
C CYS A 239 -18.96 38.33 56.28
N SER A 240 -18.62 39.60 55.99
CA SER A 240 -19.26 40.47 54.99
C SER A 240 -20.79 40.53 55.11
N SER A 241 -21.34 40.27 56.30
CA SER A 241 -22.78 40.09 56.56
C SER A 241 -23.47 39.01 55.71
N ARG A 242 -22.71 38.01 55.25
CA ARG A 242 -23.14 36.91 54.35
C ARG A 242 -22.75 35.53 54.88
N GLY A 243 -22.50 35.45 56.19
CA GLY A 243 -22.11 34.25 56.89
C GLY A 243 -22.28 34.43 58.40
N LEU A 244 -22.10 33.32 59.12
CA LEU A 244 -22.11 33.29 60.58
C LEU A 244 -20.67 33.17 61.09
N CYS A 245 -20.29 34.07 62.00
CA CYS A 245 -19.02 33.98 62.71
C CYS A 245 -19.09 32.87 63.77
N VAL A 246 -18.28 31.83 63.63
CA VAL A 246 -18.19 30.71 64.58
C VAL A 246 -16.74 30.49 64.93
N ASP A 247 -16.38 30.71 66.21
CA ASP A 247 -15.02 30.52 66.74
C ASP A 247 -13.90 31.26 65.96
N GLY A 248 -14.22 32.42 65.37
CA GLY A 248 -13.27 33.22 64.59
C GLY A 248 -13.18 32.85 63.11
N GLU A 249 -13.90 31.82 62.66
CA GLU A 249 -14.04 31.42 61.26
C GLU A 249 -15.44 31.79 60.72
N CYS A 250 -15.50 32.21 59.45
CA CYS A 250 -16.76 32.54 58.81
C CYS A 250 -17.39 31.31 58.14
N VAL A 251 -18.59 30.93 58.60
CA VAL A 251 -19.43 29.92 57.95
C VAL A 251 -20.36 30.62 56.96
N CYS A 252 -20.02 30.57 55.67
CA CYS A 252 -20.74 31.30 54.63
C CYS A 252 -22.11 30.69 54.28
N GLU A 253 -23.04 31.55 53.86
CA GLU A 253 -24.29 31.14 53.25
C GLU A 253 -24.05 30.35 51.93
N GLU A 254 -25.02 29.56 51.48
CA GLU A 254 -24.85 28.61 50.35
C GLU A 254 -24.30 29.26 49.06
N ALA A 255 -24.63 30.52 48.81
CA ALA A 255 -24.21 31.27 47.63
C ALA A 255 -22.83 31.93 47.75
N TYR A 256 -22.21 31.90 48.94
CA TYR A 256 -20.95 32.59 49.23
C TYR A 256 -19.85 31.63 49.71
N ALA A 257 -18.62 32.09 49.58
CA ALA A 257 -17.39 31.39 49.92
C ALA A 257 -16.28 32.42 50.25
N GLY A 258 -15.10 31.92 50.61
CA GLY A 258 -13.96 32.75 51.03
C GLY A 258 -13.91 32.96 52.55
N GLU A 259 -12.77 33.47 53.03
CA GLU A 259 -12.46 33.62 54.45
C GLU A 259 -13.40 34.60 55.18
N ASP A 260 -13.93 35.59 54.46
CA ASP A 260 -14.87 36.59 54.95
C ASP A 260 -16.23 36.56 54.23
N CYS A 261 -16.54 35.46 53.52
CA CYS A 261 -17.77 35.28 52.74
C CYS A 261 -18.04 36.37 51.68
N SER A 262 -17.02 37.08 51.23
CA SER A 262 -17.15 38.10 50.19
C SER A 262 -17.23 37.51 48.77
N GLU A 263 -16.80 36.26 48.57
CA GLU A 263 -16.74 35.62 47.26
C GLU A 263 -18.04 34.89 46.94
N LEU A 264 -18.53 35.01 45.70
CA LEU A 264 -19.66 34.21 45.23
C LEU A 264 -19.20 32.78 44.91
N ARG A 265 -19.89 31.79 45.46
CA ARG A 265 -19.63 30.37 45.20
C ARG A 265 -19.91 30.05 43.73
N CYS A 266 -18.93 29.48 43.04
CA CYS A 266 -19.12 29.01 41.67
C CYS A 266 -19.71 27.59 41.62
N PRO A 267 -20.50 27.26 40.57
CA PRO A 267 -21.01 25.91 40.35
C PRO A 267 -19.87 24.89 40.31
N GLY A 268 -19.95 23.84 41.15
CA GLY A 268 -18.99 22.73 41.17
C GLY A 268 -17.53 23.12 41.40
N ASP A 269 -17.26 24.31 41.97
CA ASP A 269 -15.92 24.88 42.08
C ASP A 269 -15.15 24.91 40.74
N CYS A 270 -15.89 25.17 39.66
CA CYS A 270 -15.41 25.11 38.29
C CYS A 270 -14.69 23.79 37.93
N SER A 271 -15.04 22.70 38.61
CA SER A 271 -14.47 21.35 38.47
C SER A 271 -12.92 21.33 38.56
N GLY A 272 -12.31 22.35 39.15
CA GLY A 272 -10.85 22.56 39.11
C GLY A 272 -10.27 22.78 37.70
N LYS A 273 -11.11 23.14 36.72
CA LYS A 273 -10.76 23.38 35.30
C LYS A 273 -11.13 24.79 34.82
N GLY A 274 -11.31 25.72 35.74
CA GLY A 274 -11.63 27.11 35.45
C GLY A 274 -11.31 28.03 36.62
N ILE A 275 -11.47 29.33 36.38
CA ILE A 275 -11.32 30.37 37.40
C ILE A 275 -12.72 30.87 37.76
N CYS A 276 -13.04 30.88 39.05
CA CYS A 276 -14.30 31.44 39.52
C CYS A 276 -14.25 32.97 39.47
N ALA A 277 -15.17 33.59 38.73
CA ALA A 277 -15.29 35.04 38.63
C ALA A 277 -16.74 35.45 38.90
N ASN A 278 -17.00 36.00 40.09
CA ASN A 278 -18.30 36.55 40.50
C ASN A 278 -19.47 35.56 40.31
N GLY A 279 -19.27 34.29 40.71
CA GLY A 279 -20.28 33.23 40.58
C GLY A 279 -20.39 32.57 39.19
N THR A 280 -19.56 32.98 38.22
CA THR A 280 -19.47 32.36 36.89
C THR A 280 -18.11 31.70 36.69
N CYS A 281 -18.08 30.47 36.20
CA CYS A 281 -16.84 29.79 35.88
C CYS A 281 -16.27 30.21 34.52
N LEU A 282 -15.05 30.73 34.52
CA LEU A 282 -14.26 30.98 33.32
C LEU A 282 -13.40 29.74 33.01
N CYS A 283 -13.87 28.90 32.09
CA CYS A 283 -13.22 27.63 31.79
C CYS A 283 -11.88 27.78 31.08
N GLN A 284 -10.94 26.93 31.47
CA GLN A 284 -9.67 26.75 30.77
C GLN A 284 -9.90 26.23 29.34
N GLU A 285 -8.96 26.51 28.44
CA GLU A 285 -8.98 26.01 27.06
C GLU A 285 -9.19 24.48 27.02
N GLY A 286 -10.14 24.03 26.21
CA GLY A 286 -10.55 22.63 26.12
C GLY A 286 -11.68 22.21 27.07
N TYR A 287 -12.17 23.10 27.93
CA TYR A 287 -13.32 22.86 28.82
C TYR A 287 -14.47 23.85 28.56
N ALA A 288 -15.68 23.45 28.93
CA ALA A 288 -16.93 24.15 28.73
C ALA A 288 -17.97 23.67 29.77
N GLY A 289 -19.15 24.30 29.78
CA GLY A 289 -20.19 24.05 30.77
C GLY A 289 -20.17 25.07 31.91
N GLU A 290 -21.24 25.11 32.71
CA GLU A 290 -21.41 26.09 33.80
C GLU A 290 -20.41 25.89 34.94
N ASP A 291 -19.92 24.66 35.13
CA ASP A 291 -18.93 24.24 36.10
C ASP A 291 -17.61 23.76 35.46
N CYS A 292 -17.41 24.00 34.15
CA CYS A 292 -16.25 23.54 33.38
C CYS A 292 -16.00 22.02 33.37
N SER A 293 -17.02 21.20 33.69
CA SER A 293 -16.91 19.74 33.67
C SER A 293 -16.88 19.14 32.25
N GLN A 294 -17.37 19.87 31.24
CA GLN A 294 -17.53 19.35 29.88
C GLN A 294 -16.27 19.59 29.06
N ARG A 295 -15.72 18.54 28.45
CA ARG A 295 -14.58 18.68 27.53
C ARG A 295 -15.09 19.19 26.18
N ARG A 296 -14.48 20.25 25.67
CA ARG A 296 -14.82 20.84 24.37
C ARG A 296 -14.25 19.95 23.26
N CYS A 297 -15.12 19.49 22.37
CA CYS A 297 -14.67 18.85 21.14
C CYS A 297 -14.20 19.87 20.11
N LEU A 298 -13.23 19.45 19.30
CA LEU A 298 -12.69 20.25 18.21
C LEU A 298 -13.83 20.65 17.25
N ASN A 299 -13.94 21.96 16.96
CA ASN A 299 -14.96 22.55 16.08
C ASN A 299 -16.41 22.09 16.36
N ALA A 300 -16.74 21.70 17.60
CA ALA A 300 -18.03 21.10 17.93
C ALA A 300 -18.42 19.94 17.00
N CYS A 301 -17.43 19.10 16.63
CA CYS A 301 -17.58 17.99 15.69
C CYS A 301 -18.17 18.41 14.33
N SER A 302 -17.92 19.65 13.92
CA SER A 302 -18.42 20.26 12.68
C SER A 302 -19.94 20.16 12.49
N GLY A 303 -20.69 19.91 13.57
CA GLY A 303 -22.12 19.61 13.53
C GLY A 303 -22.49 18.28 12.85
N ARG A 304 -21.55 17.35 12.71
CA ARG A 304 -21.68 16.06 11.99
C ARG A 304 -21.28 14.87 12.88
N GLY A 305 -21.54 14.98 14.17
CA GLY A 305 -21.15 13.99 15.15
C GLY A 305 -21.52 14.38 16.57
N HIS A 306 -21.28 13.46 17.49
CA HIS A 306 -21.53 13.63 18.91
C HIS A 306 -20.21 13.78 19.69
N CYS A 307 -20.17 14.77 20.56
CA CYS A 307 -19.02 15.02 21.42
C CYS A 307 -19.10 14.15 22.68
N GLN A 308 -18.14 13.28 22.91
CA GLN A 308 -18.03 12.49 24.14
C GLN A 308 -16.59 12.54 24.65
N GLU A 309 -16.43 13.08 25.86
CA GLU A 309 -15.13 13.27 26.53
C GLU A 309 -14.07 14.03 25.71
N GLY A 310 -14.49 14.95 24.84
CA GLY A 310 -13.59 15.73 23.98
C GLY A 310 -13.21 15.04 22.67
N LEU A 311 -13.70 13.82 22.42
CA LEU A 311 -13.59 13.11 21.15
C LEU A 311 -14.90 13.21 20.36
N CYS A 312 -14.78 13.38 19.05
CA CYS A 312 -15.92 13.39 18.14
C CYS A 312 -16.23 11.98 17.61
N PHE A 313 -17.46 11.53 17.85
CA PHE A 313 -18.02 10.32 17.25
C PHE A 313 -18.84 10.73 16.03
N CYS A 314 -18.31 10.48 14.84
CA CYS A 314 -18.87 11.00 13.59
C CYS A 314 -20.12 10.24 13.15
N GLU A 315 -21.03 10.97 12.49
CA GLU A 315 -22.14 10.40 11.75
C GLU A 315 -21.62 9.57 10.55
N GLU A 316 -22.44 8.62 10.09
CA GLU A 316 -22.06 7.72 8.99
C GLU A 316 -21.65 8.50 7.73
N GLY A 317 -20.50 8.14 7.15
CA GLY A 317 -19.93 8.82 5.98
C GLY A 317 -18.98 9.98 6.31
N TYR A 318 -18.88 10.42 7.57
CA TYR A 318 -17.89 11.39 8.02
C TYR A 318 -16.81 10.75 8.89
N GLN A 319 -15.61 11.33 8.87
CA GLN A 319 -14.47 10.87 9.66
C GLN A 319 -13.55 12.04 10.06
N GLY A 320 -12.51 11.70 10.83
CA GLY A 320 -11.51 12.65 11.30
C GLY A 320 -11.79 13.15 12.72
N PRO A 321 -10.87 13.95 13.29
CA PRO A 321 -10.93 14.36 14.70
C PRO A 321 -12.12 15.28 15.04
N ASP A 322 -12.69 15.95 14.03
CA ASP A 322 -13.83 16.87 14.16
C ASP A 322 -14.96 16.59 13.15
N CYS A 323 -14.99 15.42 12.52
CA CYS A 323 -16.03 15.00 11.55
C CYS A 323 -16.23 15.94 10.35
N SER A 324 -15.21 16.74 10.01
CA SER A 324 -15.25 17.63 8.85
C SER A 324 -14.99 16.90 7.52
N ALA A 325 -14.22 15.80 7.55
CA ALA A 325 -13.81 15.04 6.38
C ALA A 325 -14.81 13.93 6.03
N VAL A 326 -14.94 13.62 4.74
CA VAL A 326 -15.74 12.47 4.27
C VAL A 326 -14.89 11.20 4.33
N ALA A 327 -15.49 10.11 4.81
CA ALA A 327 -14.85 8.80 4.85
C ALA A 327 -14.58 8.30 3.42
N PRO A 328 -13.36 7.84 3.10
CA PRO A 328 -13.06 7.24 1.81
C PRO A 328 -13.83 5.92 1.63
N PRO A 329 -14.05 5.47 0.39
CA PRO A 329 -14.48 4.10 0.16
C PRO A 329 -13.39 3.12 0.59
N GLU A 330 -13.81 1.95 1.04
CA GLU A 330 -12.97 0.85 1.51
C GLU A 330 -12.96 -0.31 0.49
N ASP A 331 -12.03 -1.25 0.66
CA ASP A 331 -11.98 -2.51 -0.09
C ASP A 331 -12.11 -2.40 -1.62
N LEU A 332 -11.45 -1.39 -2.22
CA LEU A 332 -11.37 -1.26 -3.68
C LEU A 332 -10.71 -2.50 -4.29
N ARG A 333 -11.48 -3.22 -5.11
CA ARG A 333 -11.06 -4.44 -5.81
C ARG A 333 -11.35 -4.35 -7.30
N VAL A 334 -10.52 -5.04 -8.08
CA VAL A 334 -10.68 -5.17 -9.52
C VAL A 334 -11.41 -6.48 -9.80
N ALA A 335 -12.67 -6.39 -10.21
CA ALA A 335 -13.51 -7.56 -10.47
C ALA A 335 -13.21 -8.19 -11.85
N GLY A 336 -12.88 -7.36 -12.84
CA GLY A 336 -12.66 -7.80 -14.22
C GLY A 336 -11.76 -6.86 -15.01
N ILE A 337 -10.94 -7.43 -15.88
CA ILE A 337 -10.03 -6.69 -16.76
C ILE A 337 -10.20 -7.20 -18.19
N SER A 338 -10.48 -6.30 -19.13
CA SER A 338 -10.42 -6.55 -20.56
C SER A 338 -9.29 -5.74 -21.21
N ASP A 339 -9.19 -5.79 -22.53
CA ASP A 339 -8.26 -4.95 -23.27
C ASP A 339 -8.73 -3.48 -23.37
N ARG A 340 -10.03 -3.21 -23.14
CA ARG A 340 -10.60 -1.85 -23.24
C ARG A 340 -11.48 -1.44 -22.06
N SER A 341 -11.56 -2.24 -21.02
CA SER A 341 -12.38 -1.96 -19.85
C SER A 341 -11.78 -2.52 -18.56
N ILE A 342 -12.06 -1.84 -17.46
CA ILE A 342 -11.71 -2.26 -16.11
C ILE A 342 -12.98 -2.16 -15.27
N GLU A 343 -13.36 -3.26 -14.64
CA GLU A 343 -14.49 -3.35 -13.71
C GLU A 343 -13.97 -3.27 -12.28
N LEU A 344 -14.51 -2.31 -11.53
CA LEU A 344 -14.12 -1.98 -10.18
C LEU A 344 -15.29 -2.24 -9.25
N GLU A 345 -14.99 -2.70 -8.05
CA GLU A 345 -15.94 -2.80 -6.94
C GLU A 345 -15.29 -2.21 -5.69
N TRP A 346 -16.10 -1.61 -4.83
CA TRP A 346 -15.65 -1.04 -3.55
C TRP A 346 -16.78 -1.13 -2.53
N ASP A 347 -16.39 -1.11 -1.26
CA ASP A 347 -17.33 -1.03 -0.14
C ASP A 347 -17.41 0.43 0.31
N GLY A 348 -18.63 0.96 0.40
CA GLY A 348 -18.87 2.39 0.54
C GLY A 348 -19.81 2.73 1.70
N PRO A 349 -19.66 3.89 2.37
CA PRO A 349 -20.62 4.33 3.39
C PRO A 349 -22.02 4.50 2.80
N MET A 350 -23.08 4.15 3.54
CA MET A 350 -24.47 4.26 3.04
C MET A 350 -24.90 5.73 2.79
N ALA A 351 -24.20 6.69 3.40
CA ALA A 351 -24.55 8.12 3.38
C ALA A 351 -23.94 8.91 2.20
N VAL A 352 -23.29 8.24 1.24
CA VAL A 352 -22.61 8.91 0.11
C VAL A 352 -23.63 9.37 -0.94
N THR A 353 -23.46 10.58 -1.47
CA THR A 353 -24.33 11.12 -2.54
C THR A 353 -23.91 10.64 -3.93
N GLU A 354 -22.61 10.59 -4.18
CA GLU A 354 -22.02 10.12 -5.43
C GLU A 354 -20.57 9.69 -5.22
N TYR A 355 -20.08 8.80 -6.08
CA TYR A 355 -18.66 8.50 -6.19
C TYR A 355 -18.07 9.15 -7.43
N VAL A 356 -16.83 9.57 -7.30
CA VAL A 356 -16.07 10.18 -8.38
C VAL A 356 -14.88 9.29 -8.67
N ILE A 357 -14.84 8.71 -9.86
CA ILE A 357 -13.78 7.82 -10.31
C ILE A 357 -12.90 8.63 -11.24
N SER A 358 -11.63 8.79 -10.87
CA SER A 358 -10.62 9.41 -11.70
C SER A 358 -9.62 8.37 -12.15
N TYR A 359 -9.28 8.35 -13.43
CA TYR A 359 -8.34 7.40 -13.98
C TYR A 359 -7.43 8.07 -14.99
N GLN A 360 -6.15 7.69 -14.97
CA GLN A 360 -5.15 8.22 -15.88
C GLN A 360 -4.14 7.15 -16.28
N PRO A 361 -3.68 7.12 -17.55
CA PRO A 361 -2.55 6.29 -17.95
C PRO A 361 -1.29 6.68 -17.17
N THR A 362 -0.48 5.70 -16.81
CA THR A 362 0.83 5.93 -16.14
C THR A 362 1.90 6.41 -17.13
N ALA A 363 1.64 6.25 -18.44
CA ALA A 363 2.53 6.74 -19.49
C ALA A 363 2.63 8.27 -19.51
N LEU A 364 3.78 8.80 -19.91
CA LEU A 364 4.03 10.24 -20.00
C LEU A 364 3.04 10.91 -20.96
N GLY A 365 2.29 11.91 -20.46
CA GLY A 365 1.30 12.64 -21.25
C GLY A 365 -0.13 12.07 -21.19
N GLY A 366 -0.41 11.10 -20.32
CA GLY A 366 -1.77 10.61 -20.09
C GLY A 366 -2.73 11.69 -19.60
N LEU A 367 -3.89 11.82 -20.26
CA LEU A 367 -4.98 12.69 -19.81
C LEU A 367 -5.68 12.05 -18.60
N GLN A 368 -5.90 12.86 -17.56
CA GLN A 368 -6.73 12.45 -16.44
C GLN A 368 -8.20 12.59 -16.83
N LEU A 369 -8.90 11.46 -16.81
CA LEU A 369 -10.33 11.38 -17.07
C LEU A 369 -11.07 11.15 -15.76
N GLN A 370 -12.36 11.52 -15.76
CA GLN A 370 -13.19 11.44 -14.57
C GLN A 370 -14.62 11.07 -14.94
N GLN A 371 -15.24 10.22 -14.13
CA GLN A 371 -16.63 9.81 -14.24
C GLN A 371 -17.28 9.91 -12.85
N ARG A 372 -18.55 10.34 -12.81
CA ARG A 372 -19.34 10.40 -11.57
C ARG A 372 -20.43 9.33 -11.62
N VAL A 373 -20.61 8.60 -10.53
CA VAL A 373 -21.65 7.58 -10.38
C VAL A 373 -22.48 7.84 -9.12
N PRO A 374 -23.75 7.41 -9.08
CA PRO A 374 -24.60 7.54 -7.90
C PRO A 374 -24.02 6.87 -6.64
N GLY A 375 -24.39 7.37 -5.46
CA GLY A 375 -23.87 6.87 -4.17
C GLY A 375 -24.38 5.49 -3.74
N ASP A 376 -25.44 4.97 -4.37
CA ASP A 376 -25.94 3.61 -4.17
C ASP A 376 -25.12 2.55 -4.94
N TRP A 377 -24.15 2.98 -5.74
CA TRP A 377 -23.28 2.08 -6.51
C TRP A 377 -22.10 1.61 -5.67
N SER A 378 -21.84 0.30 -5.71
CA SER A 378 -20.67 -0.35 -5.10
C SER A 378 -19.65 -0.84 -6.14
N GLY A 379 -19.77 -0.36 -7.39
CA GLY A 379 -18.90 -0.75 -8.48
C GLY A 379 -19.19 -0.02 -9.79
N VAL A 380 -18.22 0.02 -10.69
CA VAL A 380 -18.36 0.62 -12.03
C VAL A 380 -17.43 -0.04 -13.03
N THR A 381 -17.86 -0.09 -14.28
CA THR A 381 -17.02 -0.48 -15.42
C THR A 381 -16.56 0.76 -16.18
N ILE A 382 -15.25 1.01 -16.14
CA ILE A 382 -14.60 2.02 -16.98
C ILE A 382 -14.39 1.39 -18.36
N SER A 383 -14.89 2.02 -19.42
CA SER A 383 -14.77 1.55 -20.80
C SER A 383 -13.90 2.49 -21.65
N GLU A 384 -13.66 2.10 -22.91
CA GLU A 384 -12.89 2.89 -23.89
C GLU A 384 -11.43 3.14 -23.49
N LEU A 385 -10.85 2.22 -22.73
CA LEU A 385 -9.44 2.25 -22.36
C LEU A 385 -8.54 1.76 -23.49
N GLU A 386 -7.28 2.20 -23.48
CA GLU A 386 -6.27 1.74 -24.42
C GLU A 386 -5.69 0.38 -23.99
N PRO A 387 -5.55 -0.58 -24.92
CA PRO A 387 -4.97 -1.89 -24.65
C PRO A 387 -3.49 -1.86 -24.24
N GLY A 388 -3.14 -2.71 -23.28
CA GLY A 388 -1.77 -2.89 -22.82
C GLY A 388 -1.16 -1.66 -22.15
N LEU A 389 -1.97 -0.84 -21.48
CA LEU A 389 -1.52 0.29 -20.68
C LEU A 389 -1.86 0.09 -19.20
N THR A 390 -1.02 0.66 -18.34
CA THR A 390 -1.27 0.67 -16.89
C THR A 390 -1.94 1.98 -16.49
N TYR A 391 -3.10 1.88 -15.86
CA TYR A 391 -3.88 3.00 -15.35
C TYR A 391 -3.74 3.12 -13.84
N ASN A 392 -3.62 4.36 -13.37
CA ASN A 392 -3.79 4.71 -11.96
C ASN A 392 -5.22 5.19 -11.78
N ILE A 393 -6.00 4.49 -10.97
CA ILE A 393 -7.42 4.75 -10.74
C ILE A 393 -7.60 5.16 -9.30
N SER A 394 -8.37 6.23 -9.08
CA SER A 394 -8.67 6.83 -7.78
C SER A 394 -10.18 6.95 -7.63
N VAL A 395 -10.75 6.37 -6.58
CA VAL A 395 -12.18 6.47 -6.25
C VAL A 395 -12.35 7.36 -5.04
N TYR A 396 -13.18 8.39 -5.18
CA TYR A 396 -13.50 9.36 -4.13
C TYR A 396 -14.98 9.24 -3.76
N ALA A 397 -15.30 9.27 -2.47
CA ALA A 397 -16.66 9.44 -1.99
C ALA A 397 -17.00 10.93 -1.90
N VAL A 398 -18.24 11.30 -2.21
CA VAL A 398 -18.72 12.69 -2.10
C VAL A 398 -19.98 12.77 -1.24
N ILE A 399 -19.93 13.62 -0.22
CA ILE A 399 -21.09 13.97 0.61
C ILE A 399 -21.22 15.49 0.63
N SER A 400 -22.37 16.01 0.18
CA SER A 400 -22.66 17.46 0.17
C SER A 400 -21.56 18.31 -0.48
N ASN A 401 -21.05 17.86 -1.64
CA ASN A 401 -19.93 18.48 -2.40
C ASN A 401 -18.54 18.44 -1.74
N ILE A 402 -18.36 17.71 -0.64
CA ILE A 402 -17.05 17.49 -0.02
C ILE A 402 -16.52 16.15 -0.52
N LEU A 403 -15.32 16.17 -1.09
CA LEU A 403 -14.61 14.98 -1.54
C LEU A 403 -13.84 14.34 -0.38
N SER A 404 -13.89 13.01 -0.30
CA SER A 404 -13.02 12.22 0.58
C SER A 404 -11.57 12.23 0.08
N LEU A 405 -10.68 11.61 0.85
CA LEU A 405 -9.42 11.10 0.28
C LEU A 405 -9.72 9.96 -0.70
N PRO A 406 -8.91 9.75 -1.75
CA PRO A 406 -9.13 8.65 -2.67
C PRO A 406 -8.59 7.34 -2.14
N ILE A 407 -9.27 6.25 -2.46
CA ILE A 407 -8.66 4.92 -2.53
C ILE A 407 -8.15 4.70 -3.95
N THR A 408 -6.94 4.16 -4.09
CA THR A 408 -6.26 4.05 -5.39
C THR A 408 -5.88 2.62 -5.75
N ALA A 409 -5.96 2.29 -7.04
CA ALA A 409 -5.54 1.02 -7.60
C ALA A 409 -4.73 1.24 -8.89
N LYS A 410 -3.69 0.43 -9.08
CA LYS A 410 -2.91 0.38 -10.33
C LYS A 410 -3.27 -0.89 -11.08
N VAL A 411 -3.78 -0.73 -12.30
CA VAL A 411 -4.35 -1.85 -13.07
C VAL A 411 -3.85 -1.75 -14.51
N ALA A 412 -3.37 -2.86 -15.06
CA ALA A 412 -2.94 -2.95 -16.46
C ALA A 412 -4.04 -3.59 -17.31
N THR A 413 -4.46 -2.92 -18.39
CA THR A 413 -5.36 -3.50 -19.38
C THR A 413 -4.65 -4.61 -20.15
N HIS A 414 -5.42 -5.60 -20.61
CA HIS A 414 -4.86 -6.66 -21.46
C HIS A 414 -4.48 -6.12 -22.84
N LEU A 415 -3.56 -6.80 -23.53
CA LEU A 415 -3.33 -6.53 -24.95
C LEU A 415 -4.47 -7.11 -25.78
N SER A 416 -4.95 -6.33 -26.76
CA SER A 416 -5.97 -6.80 -27.71
C SER A 416 -5.50 -8.04 -28.46
N THR A 417 -6.44 -8.93 -28.76
CA THR A 417 -6.19 -10.14 -29.54
C THR A 417 -6.16 -9.81 -31.04
N PRO A 418 -5.15 -10.28 -31.80
CA PRO A 418 -5.11 -10.06 -33.25
C PRO A 418 -6.37 -10.58 -33.94
N GLN A 419 -6.92 -9.86 -34.92
CA GLN A 419 -8.11 -10.27 -35.66
C GLN A 419 -7.82 -10.48 -37.15
N GLY A 420 -8.75 -11.10 -37.86
CA GLY A 420 -8.68 -11.27 -39.31
C GLY A 420 -7.60 -12.21 -39.82
N LEU A 421 -7.17 -13.20 -39.00
CA LEU A 421 -6.20 -14.22 -39.40
C LEU A 421 -6.72 -15.02 -40.60
N ARG A 422 -6.01 -14.95 -41.73
CA ARG A 422 -6.36 -15.61 -42.99
C ARG A 422 -5.15 -16.17 -43.72
N PHE A 423 -5.37 -17.25 -44.45
CA PHE A 423 -4.36 -17.88 -45.32
C PHE A 423 -4.56 -17.38 -46.76
N LYS A 424 -3.48 -16.93 -47.41
CA LYS A 424 -3.52 -16.47 -48.80
C LYS A 424 -3.06 -17.52 -49.79
N MET A 425 -1.83 -18.01 -49.62
CA MET A 425 -1.19 -18.98 -50.48
C MET A 425 -0.74 -20.16 -49.63
N ILE A 426 -1.13 -21.36 -50.04
CA ILE A 426 -0.76 -22.61 -49.39
C ILE A 426 -0.13 -23.47 -50.48
N THR A 427 1.08 -23.98 -50.24
CA THR A 427 1.77 -24.92 -51.13
C THR A 427 2.14 -26.19 -50.35
N GLU A 428 2.90 -27.07 -50.97
CA GLU A 428 3.45 -28.28 -50.33
C GLU A 428 4.34 -27.95 -49.12
N THR A 429 5.09 -26.84 -49.15
CA THR A 429 6.08 -26.53 -48.11
C THR A 429 6.00 -25.09 -47.59
N THR A 430 5.03 -24.30 -48.08
CA THR A 430 4.93 -22.88 -47.71
C THR A 430 3.50 -22.47 -47.39
N VAL A 431 3.34 -21.58 -46.42
CA VAL A 431 2.06 -20.97 -46.07
C VAL A 431 2.25 -19.46 -45.87
N GLU A 432 1.51 -18.66 -46.63
CA GLU A 432 1.41 -17.21 -46.45
C GLU A 432 0.18 -16.86 -45.60
N VAL A 433 0.42 -16.17 -44.49
CA VAL A 433 -0.58 -15.78 -43.49
C VAL A 433 -0.69 -14.27 -43.44
N GLN A 434 -1.91 -13.75 -43.23
CA GLN A 434 -2.18 -12.32 -43.05
C GLN A 434 -3.17 -12.09 -41.90
N TRP A 435 -3.04 -11.00 -41.17
CA TRP A 435 -3.95 -10.55 -40.11
C TRP A 435 -4.20 -9.03 -40.19
N GLU A 436 -5.08 -8.50 -39.34
CA GLU A 436 -5.41 -7.08 -39.28
C GLU A 436 -4.42 -6.29 -38.41
N PRO A 437 -4.04 -5.06 -38.81
CA PRO A 437 -3.18 -4.19 -37.99
C PRO A 437 -3.93 -3.63 -36.78
N PHE A 438 -3.20 -3.38 -35.70
CA PHE A 438 -3.71 -2.57 -34.59
C PHE A 438 -3.60 -1.07 -34.87
N SER A 439 -4.50 -0.29 -34.29
CA SER A 439 -4.52 1.18 -34.39
C SER A 439 -3.71 1.89 -33.29
N PHE A 440 -3.13 1.13 -32.35
CA PHE A 440 -2.37 1.62 -31.21
C PHE A 440 -0.92 1.11 -31.25
N SER A 441 -0.03 1.69 -30.43
CA SER A 441 1.39 1.32 -30.37
C SER A 441 1.66 0.10 -29.46
N PHE A 442 2.51 -0.79 -29.95
CA PHE A 442 2.99 -2.01 -29.30
C PHE A 442 4.34 -2.42 -29.91
N ASP A 443 5.01 -3.44 -29.38
CA ASP A 443 6.41 -3.74 -29.73
C ASP A 443 6.55 -4.60 -30.99
N GLY A 444 5.64 -5.56 -31.18
CA GLY A 444 5.70 -6.48 -32.30
C GLY A 444 4.73 -7.65 -32.19
N TRP A 445 4.81 -8.55 -33.18
CA TRP A 445 4.06 -9.80 -33.22
C TRP A 445 4.98 -10.99 -32.95
N GLU A 446 4.41 -12.08 -32.46
CA GLU A 446 5.04 -13.40 -32.49
C GLU A 446 4.07 -14.36 -33.18
N ILE A 447 4.57 -15.03 -34.21
CA ILE A 447 3.83 -16.05 -34.96
C ILE A 447 4.48 -17.41 -34.75
N SER A 448 3.66 -18.43 -34.56
CA SER A 448 4.12 -19.81 -34.42
C SER A 448 3.35 -20.75 -35.32
N PHE A 449 4.06 -21.71 -35.92
CA PHE A 449 3.51 -22.80 -36.73
C PHE A 449 3.83 -24.10 -36.00
N ILE A 450 2.81 -24.69 -35.37
CA ILE A 450 2.95 -25.89 -34.55
C ILE A 450 2.27 -27.06 -35.28
N PRO A 451 3.00 -28.11 -35.69
CA PRO A 451 2.38 -29.28 -36.30
C PRO A 451 1.49 -29.99 -35.28
N LYS A 452 0.39 -30.60 -35.73
CA LYS A 452 -0.59 -31.25 -34.82
C LYS A 452 0.00 -32.36 -33.96
N ASN A 453 1.06 -33.01 -34.44
CA ASN A 453 1.80 -34.03 -33.70
C ASN A 453 2.71 -33.44 -32.60
N ASN A 454 2.76 -32.11 -32.45
CA ASN A 454 3.63 -31.36 -31.52
C ASN A 454 5.14 -31.62 -31.69
N GLU A 455 5.58 -32.19 -32.82
CA GLU A 455 7.00 -32.43 -33.09
C GLU A 455 7.67 -31.21 -33.73
N GLY A 456 8.05 -30.24 -32.89
CA GLY A 456 8.83 -29.08 -33.31
C GLY A 456 8.00 -28.04 -34.06
N GLY A 457 7.86 -26.84 -33.47
CA GLY A 457 7.22 -25.70 -34.09
C GLY A 457 8.24 -24.66 -34.56
N VAL A 458 7.87 -23.88 -35.58
CA VAL A 458 8.63 -22.69 -35.97
C VAL A 458 8.01 -21.48 -35.28
N ILE A 459 8.83 -20.66 -34.63
CA ILE A 459 8.39 -19.41 -34.00
C ILE A 459 9.20 -18.26 -34.59
N ALA A 460 8.54 -17.17 -34.95
CA ALA A 460 9.17 -15.95 -35.45
C ALA A 460 8.59 -14.72 -34.75
N GLN A 461 9.45 -13.77 -34.40
CA GLN A 461 9.05 -12.45 -33.92
C GLN A 461 9.15 -11.43 -35.06
N LEU A 462 8.15 -10.57 -35.16
CA LEU A 462 7.97 -9.63 -36.25
C LEU A 462 7.77 -8.21 -35.68
N PRO A 463 8.25 -7.18 -36.38
CA PRO A 463 7.95 -5.79 -36.04
C PRO A 463 6.44 -5.47 -36.06
N SER A 464 6.02 -4.42 -35.35
CA SER A 464 4.61 -4.05 -35.18
C SER A 464 3.90 -3.64 -36.49
N ASP A 465 4.63 -3.16 -37.49
CA ASP A 465 4.11 -2.73 -38.79
C ASP A 465 3.85 -3.89 -39.76
N VAL A 466 4.36 -5.08 -39.47
CA VAL A 466 4.17 -6.27 -40.31
C VAL A 466 2.82 -6.93 -40.02
N THR A 467 2.03 -7.16 -41.06
CA THR A 467 0.71 -7.83 -40.97
C THR A 467 0.58 -9.09 -41.83
N SER A 468 1.69 -9.52 -42.43
CA SER A 468 1.75 -10.74 -43.23
C SER A 468 3.08 -11.44 -43.07
N PHE A 469 3.05 -12.77 -43.08
CA PHE A 469 4.24 -13.60 -42.93
C PHE A 469 4.16 -14.82 -43.83
N ASN A 470 5.27 -15.14 -44.51
CA ASN A 470 5.39 -16.32 -45.36
C ASN A 470 6.33 -17.32 -44.69
N GLN A 471 5.78 -18.43 -44.20
CA GLN A 471 6.53 -19.52 -43.62
C GLN A 471 6.90 -20.52 -44.71
N THR A 472 8.20 -20.85 -44.81
CA THR A 472 8.72 -21.86 -45.75
C THR A 472 9.30 -23.06 -45.01
N GLY A 473 9.54 -24.17 -45.72
CA GLY A 473 10.14 -25.37 -45.13
C GLY A 473 9.19 -26.21 -44.26
N LEU A 474 7.89 -26.13 -44.50
CA LEU A 474 6.88 -26.97 -43.87
C LEU A 474 6.86 -28.38 -44.50
N LYS A 475 6.40 -29.38 -43.76
CA LYS A 475 6.24 -30.76 -44.26
C LYS A 475 5.01 -30.83 -45.18
N PRO A 476 5.09 -31.44 -46.37
CA PRO A 476 3.93 -31.66 -47.24
C PRO A 476 2.88 -32.60 -46.63
N GLY A 477 1.60 -32.26 -46.79
CA GLY A 477 0.47 -33.03 -46.29
C GLY A 477 0.28 -33.01 -44.77
N GLU A 478 0.96 -32.12 -44.05
CA GLU A 478 0.90 -32.02 -42.59
C GLU A 478 -0.05 -30.88 -42.16
N GLU A 479 -0.77 -31.07 -41.06
CA GLU A 479 -1.65 -30.05 -40.48
C GLU A 479 -0.90 -29.22 -39.43
N TYR A 480 -0.89 -27.91 -39.62
CA TYR A 480 -0.26 -26.92 -38.74
C TYR A 480 -1.31 -26.05 -38.07
N ILE A 481 -1.13 -25.82 -36.76
CA ILE A 481 -1.83 -24.80 -35.99
C ILE A 481 -0.96 -23.55 -35.99
N VAL A 482 -1.49 -22.48 -36.59
CA VAL A 482 -0.83 -21.17 -36.65
C VAL A 482 -1.38 -20.30 -35.54
N ASN A 483 -0.51 -19.83 -34.64
CA ASN A 483 -0.88 -18.87 -33.60
C ASN A 483 -0.19 -17.54 -33.85
N VAL A 484 -0.94 -16.45 -33.76
CA VAL A 484 -0.41 -15.08 -33.77
C VAL A 484 -0.71 -14.44 -32.43
N VAL A 485 0.29 -13.81 -31.80
CA VAL A 485 0.15 -13.01 -30.59
C VAL A 485 0.83 -11.65 -30.78
N ALA A 486 0.24 -10.59 -30.23
CA ALA A 486 0.92 -9.31 -30.04
C ALA A 486 1.73 -9.28 -28.75
N LEU A 487 2.86 -8.57 -28.79
CA LEU A 487 3.82 -8.34 -27.72
C LEU A 487 3.90 -6.84 -27.38
N LYS A 488 3.95 -6.51 -26.09
CA LYS A 488 4.24 -5.15 -25.59
C LYS A 488 4.89 -5.27 -24.22
N GLU A 489 6.12 -4.79 -24.09
CA GLU A 489 6.97 -4.94 -22.92
C GLU A 489 7.07 -6.42 -22.46
N GLN A 490 6.53 -6.75 -21.29
CA GLN A 490 6.48 -8.11 -20.76
C GLN A 490 5.10 -8.79 -20.97
N ALA A 491 4.15 -8.08 -21.57
CA ALA A 491 2.80 -8.58 -21.78
C ALA A 491 2.65 -9.27 -23.13
N ARG A 492 1.83 -10.33 -23.14
CA ARG A 492 1.43 -11.08 -24.34
C ARG A 492 -0.09 -11.06 -24.45
N SER A 493 -0.61 -10.77 -25.63
CA SER A 493 -2.04 -10.93 -25.92
C SER A 493 -2.47 -12.41 -25.92
N ARG A 494 -3.77 -12.69 -25.88
CA ARG A 494 -4.27 -14.05 -26.13
C ARG A 494 -4.02 -14.42 -27.60
N PRO A 495 -3.67 -15.68 -27.90
CA PRO A 495 -3.35 -16.11 -29.25
C PRO A 495 -4.61 -16.17 -30.12
N THR A 496 -4.43 -15.75 -31.37
CA THR A 496 -5.38 -16.03 -32.45
C THR A 496 -4.87 -17.22 -33.21
N SER A 497 -5.65 -18.30 -33.18
CA SER A 497 -5.27 -19.61 -33.71
C SER A 497 -6.10 -20.00 -34.93
N ALA A 498 -5.47 -20.53 -35.97
CA ALA A 498 -6.14 -21.16 -37.09
C ALA A 498 -5.36 -22.38 -37.59
N SER A 499 -6.06 -23.43 -38.04
CA SER A 499 -5.44 -24.64 -38.59
C SER A 499 -5.36 -24.56 -40.11
N VAL A 500 -4.24 -25.02 -40.67
CA VAL A 500 -3.99 -25.09 -42.12
C VAL A 500 -3.26 -26.38 -42.45
N SER A 501 -3.62 -27.01 -43.56
CA SER A 501 -2.93 -28.20 -44.06
C SER A 501 -2.14 -27.85 -45.32
N THR A 502 -0.86 -28.23 -45.36
CA THR A 502 -0.05 -28.10 -46.57
C THR A 502 -0.53 -29.08 -47.64
N GLU A 503 -0.36 -28.72 -48.90
CA GLU A 503 -0.78 -29.60 -49.99
C GLU A 503 0.11 -30.85 -50.05
N LEU A 504 -0.49 -32.01 -50.27
CA LEU A 504 0.25 -33.24 -50.55
C LEU A 504 0.18 -33.51 -52.05
N LYS A 505 1.19 -33.06 -52.80
CA LYS A 505 1.39 -33.57 -54.15
C LYS A 505 2.11 -34.90 -54.04
N GLU A 506 1.36 -35.99 -54.14
CA GLU A 506 1.98 -37.31 -54.28
C GLU A 506 2.69 -37.37 -55.64
N VAL A 507 3.98 -37.04 -55.65
CA VAL A 507 4.83 -37.28 -56.83
C VAL A 507 4.95 -38.80 -56.97
N ILE A 508 4.24 -39.36 -57.93
CA ILE A 508 4.39 -40.76 -58.31
C ILE A 508 5.72 -40.87 -59.07
N ASP A 509 6.63 -41.72 -58.60
CA ASP A 509 7.81 -42.12 -59.38
C ASP A 509 7.33 -42.78 -60.69
N GLY A 510 7.57 -42.12 -61.83
CA GLY A 510 7.13 -42.57 -63.14
C GLY A 510 8.01 -43.67 -63.76
N PRO A 511 7.60 -44.24 -64.90
CA PRO A 511 8.40 -45.20 -65.65
C PRO A 511 9.69 -44.56 -66.15
N THR A 512 10.81 -45.28 -66.08
CA THR A 512 12.14 -44.78 -66.48
C THR A 512 12.74 -45.62 -67.61
N GLN A 513 13.83 -45.17 -68.24
CA GLN A 513 14.55 -45.92 -69.29
C GLN A 513 13.66 -46.33 -70.48
N ILE A 514 12.96 -45.37 -71.08
CA ILE A 514 12.19 -45.62 -72.29
C ILE A 514 13.11 -45.90 -73.49
N LEU A 515 12.88 -47.03 -74.15
CA LEU A 515 13.62 -47.48 -75.33
C LEU A 515 12.64 -47.85 -76.44
N VAL A 516 13.01 -47.57 -77.68
CA VAL A 516 12.26 -48.03 -78.87
C VAL A 516 13.15 -48.96 -79.67
N ARG A 517 12.66 -50.18 -79.94
CA ARG A 517 13.33 -51.22 -80.72
C ARG A 517 12.43 -51.75 -81.83
N ASP A 518 13.01 -52.55 -82.73
CA ASP A 518 12.30 -53.26 -83.81
C ASP A 518 11.36 -52.35 -84.61
N VAL A 519 11.91 -51.22 -85.07
CA VAL A 519 11.18 -50.22 -85.84
C VAL A 519 11.11 -50.65 -87.31
N SER A 520 9.90 -50.76 -87.83
CA SER A 520 9.59 -51.02 -89.25
C SER A 520 8.96 -49.78 -89.88
N ASP A 521 8.41 -49.93 -91.08
CA ASP A 521 7.67 -48.88 -91.78
C ASP A 521 6.33 -48.51 -91.08
N THR A 522 5.70 -49.49 -90.42
CA THR A 522 4.33 -49.34 -89.87
C THR A 522 4.19 -49.74 -88.40
N VAL A 523 5.21 -50.35 -87.80
CA VAL A 523 5.20 -50.86 -86.41
C VAL A 523 6.50 -50.48 -85.69
N ALA A 524 6.40 -50.15 -84.40
CA ALA A 524 7.55 -49.95 -83.52
C ALA A 524 7.29 -50.54 -82.14
N PHE A 525 8.35 -51.02 -81.47
CA PHE A 525 8.23 -51.63 -80.15
C PHE A 525 8.80 -50.73 -79.06
N VAL A 526 7.97 -50.32 -78.11
CA VAL A 526 8.34 -49.40 -77.02
C VAL A 526 8.47 -50.20 -75.73
N GLU A 527 9.59 -50.06 -75.03
CA GLU A 527 9.90 -50.73 -73.76
C GLU A 527 10.30 -49.68 -72.70
N TRP A 528 9.97 -49.94 -71.43
CA TRP A 528 10.30 -49.07 -70.30
C TRP A 528 10.49 -49.87 -69.01
N THR A 529 11.18 -49.29 -68.03
CA THR A 529 11.29 -49.82 -66.67
C THR A 529 10.06 -49.44 -65.84
N PRO A 530 9.28 -50.40 -65.31
CA PRO A 530 8.08 -50.13 -64.52
C PRO A 530 8.35 -49.30 -63.25
N PRO A 531 7.38 -48.51 -62.78
CA PRO A 531 7.52 -47.75 -61.54
C PRO A 531 7.60 -48.68 -60.32
N ARG A 532 8.30 -48.25 -59.26
CA ARG A 532 8.42 -49.02 -58.01
C ARG A 532 7.10 -49.05 -57.23
N ALA A 533 6.29 -48.01 -57.36
CA ALA A 533 5.00 -47.89 -56.70
C ALA A 533 3.92 -48.69 -57.43
N LYS A 534 2.91 -49.18 -56.69
CA LYS A 534 1.69 -49.74 -57.28
C LYS A 534 0.89 -48.59 -57.90
N VAL A 535 0.62 -48.69 -59.19
CA VAL A 535 -0.10 -47.69 -60.00
C VAL A 535 -1.33 -48.36 -60.62
N ASP A 536 -2.34 -47.57 -60.98
CA ASP A 536 -3.59 -48.10 -61.54
C ASP A 536 -3.42 -48.48 -63.01
N PHE A 537 -2.72 -47.64 -63.79
CA PHE A 537 -2.37 -47.91 -65.18
C PHE A 537 -1.14 -47.11 -65.64
N ILE A 538 -0.51 -47.60 -66.71
CA ILE A 538 0.53 -46.90 -67.48
C ILE A 538 -0.15 -46.22 -68.67
N LEU A 539 0.17 -44.94 -68.90
CA LEU A 539 -0.37 -44.15 -70.00
C LEU A 539 0.73 -43.94 -71.05
N LEU A 540 0.59 -44.61 -72.20
CA LEU A 540 1.49 -44.47 -73.35
C LEU A 540 0.84 -43.55 -74.38
N LYS A 541 1.52 -42.46 -74.76
CA LYS A 541 1.08 -41.53 -75.80
C LYS A 541 2.12 -41.52 -76.92
N TYR A 542 1.72 -41.46 -78.19
CA TYR A 542 2.65 -41.20 -79.30
C TYR A 542 2.02 -40.29 -80.37
N GLY A 543 2.86 -39.59 -81.12
CA GLY A 543 2.42 -38.69 -82.19
C GLY A 543 3.58 -38.24 -83.08
N LEU A 544 3.25 -37.70 -84.25
CA LEU A 544 4.22 -37.15 -85.19
C LEU A 544 4.89 -35.90 -84.61
N VAL A 545 6.20 -35.78 -84.76
CA VAL A 545 6.95 -34.60 -84.32
C VAL A 545 6.68 -33.46 -85.31
N GLY A 546 6.11 -32.35 -84.81
CA GLY A 546 5.82 -31.15 -85.60
C GLY A 546 4.58 -31.23 -86.50
N GLY A 547 3.80 -32.31 -86.44
CA GLY A 547 2.53 -32.44 -87.18
C GLY A 547 1.32 -31.93 -86.39
N GLU A 548 0.31 -31.38 -87.09
CA GLU A 548 -1.01 -31.02 -86.52
C GLU A 548 -1.88 -32.24 -86.16
N GLY A 549 -1.32 -33.45 -86.20
CA GLY A 549 -2.02 -34.68 -85.84
C GLY A 549 -2.16 -34.85 -84.32
N GLY A 550 -3.36 -35.20 -83.86
CA GLY A 550 -3.59 -35.55 -82.46
C GLY A 550 -2.70 -36.69 -81.97
N LYS A 551 -2.28 -36.62 -80.70
CA LYS A 551 -1.51 -37.70 -80.05
C LYS A 551 -2.44 -38.88 -79.76
N THR A 552 -2.02 -40.08 -80.12
CA THR A 552 -2.75 -41.30 -79.78
C THR A 552 -2.35 -41.74 -78.38
N ALA A 553 -3.30 -42.13 -77.54
CA ALA A 553 -3.06 -42.49 -76.14
C ALA A 553 -3.64 -43.88 -75.81
N PHE A 554 -2.87 -44.69 -75.08
CA PHE A 554 -3.21 -46.04 -74.66
C PHE A 554 -3.07 -46.16 -73.14
N ARG A 555 -4.09 -46.76 -72.51
CA ARG A 555 -4.07 -47.13 -71.08
C ARG A 555 -3.71 -48.60 -70.95
N LEU A 556 -2.55 -48.87 -70.37
CA LEU A 556 -1.96 -50.19 -70.25
C LEU A 556 -2.02 -50.64 -68.78
N GLN A 557 -2.44 -51.88 -68.55
CA GLN A 557 -2.54 -52.42 -67.19
C GLN A 557 -1.16 -52.92 -66.71
N PRO A 558 -0.71 -52.60 -65.48
CA PRO A 558 0.51 -53.19 -64.92
C PRO A 558 0.36 -54.72 -64.82
N PRO A 559 1.46 -55.50 -64.92
CA PRO A 559 2.87 -55.10 -64.85
C PRO A 559 3.53 -54.86 -66.22
N LEU A 560 2.76 -54.49 -67.25
CA LEU A 560 3.29 -54.32 -68.62
C LEU A 560 4.47 -53.34 -68.66
N SER A 561 5.59 -53.78 -69.24
CA SER A 561 6.82 -53.01 -69.44
C SER A 561 7.14 -52.73 -70.91
N GLN A 562 6.26 -53.16 -71.82
CA GLN A 562 6.47 -53.06 -73.25
C GLN A 562 5.16 -53.01 -74.05
N TYR A 563 5.15 -52.35 -75.20
CA TYR A 563 3.98 -52.24 -76.07
C TYR A 563 4.37 -52.08 -77.55
N SER A 564 3.63 -52.74 -78.44
CA SER A 564 3.79 -52.62 -79.89
C SER A 564 2.86 -51.52 -80.42
N VAL A 565 3.45 -50.44 -80.92
CA VAL A 565 2.73 -49.37 -81.60
C VAL A 565 2.57 -49.76 -83.06
N GLN A 566 1.36 -49.65 -83.59
CA GLN A 566 0.99 -50.08 -84.94
C GLN A 566 0.37 -48.93 -85.73
N ALA A 567 0.19 -49.15 -87.04
CA ALA A 567 -0.38 -48.18 -87.98
C ALA A 567 0.38 -46.85 -88.02
N LEU A 568 1.71 -46.93 -87.96
CA LEU A 568 2.61 -45.79 -88.13
C LEU A 568 2.75 -45.42 -89.61
N ARG A 569 3.02 -44.15 -89.89
CA ARG A 569 3.34 -43.68 -91.24
C ARG A 569 4.80 -44.03 -91.57
N PRO A 570 5.08 -44.63 -92.73
CA PRO A 570 6.45 -44.87 -93.18
C PRO A 570 7.27 -43.58 -93.29
N GLY A 571 8.58 -43.67 -93.05
CA GLY A 571 9.54 -42.56 -93.19
C GLY A 571 9.27 -41.33 -92.33
N SER A 572 8.54 -41.47 -91.23
CA SER A 572 8.04 -40.36 -90.41
C SER A 572 8.65 -40.35 -89.00
N LEU A 573 8.92 -39.15 -88.46
CA LEU A 573 9.46 -38.96 -87.11
C LEU A 573 8.33 -38.94 -86.07
N TYR A 574 8.38 -39.87 -85.12
CA TYR A 574 7.44 -40.00 -84.01
C TYR A 574 8.11 -39.69 -82.67
N GLN A 575 7.33 -39.13 -81.75
CA GLN A 575 7.67 -38.99 -80.34
C GLN A 575 6.71 -39.80 -79.49
N VAL A 576 7.25 -40.51 -78.50
CA VAL A 576 6.49 -41.30 -77.54
C VAL A 576 6.69 -40.75 -76.12
N TRP A 577 5.64 -40.83 -75.31
CA TRP A 577 5.59 -40.44 -73.90
C TRP A 577 5.01 -41.59 -73.09
N VAL A 578 5.62 -41.89 -71.94
CA VAL A 578 5.15 -42.93 -71.02
C VAL A 578 5.11 -42.36 -69.60
N SER A 579 3.93 -42.37 -68.97
CA SER A 579 3.69 -41.92 -67.59
C SER A 579 2.89 -42.97 -66.81
N ALA A 580 2.93 -42.91 -65.48
CA ALA A 580 2.13 -43.76 -64.60
C ALA A 580 1.04 -42.96 -63.92
N VAL A 581 -0.13 -43.56 -63.73
CA VAL A 581 -1.29 -42.90 -63.14
C VAL A 581 -1.80 -43.69 -61.92
N ARG A 582 -2.05 -42.98 -60.82
CA ARG A 582 -2.69 -43.51 -59.61
C ARG A 582 -3.76 -42.52 -59.13
N GLY A 583 -5.02 -42.94 -59.16
CA GLY A 583 -6.17 -42.08 -58.90
C GLY A 583 -6.23 -40.91 -59.90
N ALA A 584 -6.15 -39.68 -59.39
CA ALA A 584 -6.13 -38.46 -60.19
C ALA A 584 -4.71 -37.96 -60.52
N ASN A 585 -3.67 -38.58 -59.96
CA ASN A 585 -2.29 -38.12 -60.08
C ASN A 585 -1.59 -38.84 -61.24
N GLU A 586 -0.94 -38.09 -62.14
CA GLU A 586 -0.08 -38.58 -63.23
C GLU A 586 1.38 -38.25 -62.89
N SER A 587 2.28 -39.22 -63.05
CA SER A 587 3.73 -39.03 -62.88
C SER A 587 4.30 -38.12 -63.96
N GLU A 588 5.55 -37.66 -63.80
CA GLU A 588 6.28 -37.11 -64.93
C GLU A 588 6.40 -38.15 -66.05
N SER A 589 6.30 -37.70 -67.31
CA SER A 589 6.33 -38.57 -68.48
C SER A 589 7.75 -38.71 -69.03
N SER A 590 8.24 -39.94 -69.14
CA SER A 590 9.46 -40.25 -69.90
C SER A 590 9.19 -40.15 -71.39
N THR A 591 10.11 -39.54 -72.16
CA THR A 591 9.92 -39.31 -73.60
C THR A 591 11.14 -39.71 -74.43
N THR A 592 10.90 -40.21 -75.63
CA THR A 592 11.94 -40.48 -76.64
C THR A 592 11.37 -40.33 -78.06
N GLN A 593 12.23 -40.23 -79.06
CA GLN A 593 11.87 -40.07 -80.47
C GLN A 593 12.44 -41.21 -81.31
N PHE A 594 11.72 -41.59 -82.37
CA PHE A 594 12.16 -42.61 -83.32
C PHE A 594 11.57 -42.33 -84.71
N THR A 595 12.26 -42.79 -85.75
CA THR A 595 11.85 -42.63 -87.15
C THR A 595 11.48 -43.99 -87.72
N THR A 596 10.30 -44.11 -88.34
CA THR A 596 9.90 -45.32 -89.05
C THR A 596 10.71 -45.55 -90.31
N GLU A 597 10.84 -46.81 -90.71
CA GLU A 597 11.50 -47.15 -91.97
C GLU A 597 10.66 -46.70 -93.18
N ILE A 598 11.29 -46.64 -94.34
CA ILE A 598 10.64 -46.29 -95.61
C ILE A 598 9.95 -47.55 -96.14
N ASP A 599 8.70 -47.41 -96.62
CA ASP A 599 7.96 -48.53 -97.19
C ASP A 599 8.50 -48.93 -98.57
N ALA A 600 8.43 -50.23 -98.87
CA ALA A 600 8.82 -50.75 -100.18
C ALA A 600 7.78 -50.34 -101.26
N PRO A 601 8.21 -50.07 -102.51
CA PRO A 601 7.28 -49.84 -103.61
C PRO A 601 6.39 -51.08 -103.84
N LYS A 602 5.12 -50.84 -104.14
CA LYS A 602 4.10 -51.90 -104.24
C LYS A 602 3.72 -52.17 -105.70
N ASN A 603 3.15 -53.34 -105.97
CA ASN A 603 2.52 -53.69 -107.25
C ASN A 603 3.39 -53.43 -108.51
N LEU A 604 4.61 -53.98 -108.55
CA LEU A 604 5.45 -53.96 -109.75
C LEU A 604 4.75 -54.71 -110.91
N ARG A 605 4.51 -53.99 -111.99
CA ARG A 605 3.85 -54.43 -113.22
C ARG A 605 4.82 -54.32 -114.38
N VAL A 606 4.75 -55.29 -115.27
CA VAL A 606 5.46 -55.28 -116.55
C VAL A 606 4.49 -54.79 -117.62
N GLY A 607 4.86 -53.69 -118.29
CA GLY A 607 4.10 -53.07 -119.36
C GLY A 607 4.42 -53.66 -120.73
N SER A 608 4.75 -52.81 -121.71
CA SER A 608 5.07 -53.26 -123.06
C SER A 608 6.42 -54.01 -123.11
N ARG A 609 6.47 -55.06 -123.94
CA ARG A 609 7.67 -55.88 -124.15
C ARG A 609 8.03 -55.92 -125.63
N THR A 610 9.25 -55.52 -125.96
CA THR A 610 9.83 -55.66 -127.30
C THR A 610 11.03 -56.61 -127.27
N ALA A 611 11.68 -56.82 -128.42
CA ALA A 611 12.90 -57.63 -128.50
C ALA A 611 14.09 -57.00 -127.73
N SER A 612 14.06 -55.69 -127.46
CA SER A 612 15.17 -54.94 -126.84
C SER A 612 14.77 -54.02 -125.69
N SER A 613 13.48 -53.94 -125.33
CA SER A 613 12.99 -53.11 -124.23
C SER A 613 11.92 -53.77 -123.37
N LEU A 614 11.88 -53.37 -122.09
CA LEU A 614 10.89 -53.80 -121.10
C LEU A 614 10.41 -52.60 -120.28
N ASP A 615 9.12 -52.30 -120.34
CA ASP A 615 8.53 -51.26 -119.48
C ASP A 615 8.16 -51.83 -118.11
N LEU A 616 8.51 -51.09 -117.06
CA LEU A 616 8.18 -51.39 -115.68
C LEU A 616 7.37 -50.24 -115.09
N GLU A 617 6.35 -50.57 -114.31
CA GLU A 617 5.53 -49.60 -113.57
C GLU A 617 5.28 -50.14 -112.15
N TRP A 618 5.41 -49.31 -111.12
CA TRP A 618 5.11 -49.68 -109.73
C TRP A 618 4.41 -48.53 -109.01
N ASP A 619 3.69 -48.86 -107.95
CA ASP A 619 3.07 -47.89 -107.07
C ASP A 619 4.14 -47.21 -106.21
N ASN A 620 4.04 -45.89 -106.07
CA ASN A 620 4.97 -45.11 -105.29
C ASN A 620 4.86 -45.43 -103.78
N SER A 621 6.00 -45.41 -103.10
CA SER A 621 6.09 -45.48 -101.64
C SER A 621 5.34 -44.30 -101.00
N GLU A 622 4.66 -44.59 -99.88
CA GLU A 622 3.94 -43.62 -99.05
C GLU A 622 4.92 -42.66 -98.38
N ALA A 623 6.10 -43.14 -98.00
CA ALA A 623 7.20 -42.30 -97.56
C ALA A 623 7.72 -41.39 -98.70
N GLU A 624 8.32 -40.27 -98.30
CA GLU A 624 8.92 -39.32 -99.22
C GLU A 624 10.27 -39.85 -99.73
N VAL A 625 10.24 -40.53 -100.87
CA VAL A 625 11.44 -41.02 -101.57
C VAL A 625 11.76 -40.18 -102.80
N GLN A 626 13.05 -39.94 -103.06
CA GLN A 626 13.53 -39.14 -104.19
C GLN A 626 13.66 -39.97 -105.48
N GLU A 627 14.18 -41.19 -105.37
CA GLU A 627 14.46 -42.09 -106.49
C GLU A 627 14.27 -43.55 -106.09
N TYR A 628 14.02 -44.41 -107.08
CA TYR A 628 13.95 -45.86 -106.94
C TYR A 628 15.14 -46.52 -107.63
N LYS A 629 15.72 -47.52 -106.97
CA LYS A 629 16.77 -48.36 -107.55
C LYS A 629 16.15 -49.63 -108.14
N VAL A 630 16.17 -49.74 -109.47
CA VAL A 630 15.73 -50.94 -110.19
C VAL A 630 16.94 -51.81 -110.48
N VAL A 631 16.94 -53.05 -109.99
CA VAL A 631 17.99 -54.04 -110.25
C VAL A 631 17.41 -55.18 -111.07
N TYR A 632 18.03 -55.50 -112.20
CA TYR A 632 17.58 -56.56 -113.10
C TYR A 632 18.74 -57.40 -113.63
N SER A 633 18.50 -58.69 -113.87
CA SER A 633 19.46 -59.64 -114.42
C SER A 633 18.79 -60.64 -115.34
N THR A 634 19.58 -61.41 -116.08
CA THR A 634 19.08 -62.62 -116.75
C THR A 634 18.83 -63.72 -115.71
N LEU A 635 18.03 -64.73 -116.07
CA LEU A 635 17.76 -65.89 -115.20
C LEU A 635 19.02 -66.68 -114.82
N ALA A 636 20.10 -66.56 -115.59
CA ALA A 636 21.40 -67.18 -115.30
C ALA A 636 22.19 -66.45 -114.20
N GLY A 637 21.83 -65.21 -113.84
CA GLY A 637 22.41 -64.48 -112.72
C GLY A 637 23.86 -64.01 -112.90
N GLU A 638 24.41 -64.07 -114.12
CA GLU A 638 25.83 -63.79 -114.38
C GLU A 638 26.20 -62.30 -114.24
N GLN A 639 25.25 -61.38 -114.46
CA GLN A 639 25.47 -59.94 -114.34
C GLN A 639 24.20 -59.18 -113.94
N TYR A 640 24.30 -58.30 -112.94
CA TYR A 640 23.23 -57.41 -112.50
C TYR A 640 23.40 -56.03 -113.12
N HIS A 641 22.29 -55.46 -113.60
CA HIS A 641 22.21 -54.09 -114.06
C HIS A 641 21.40 -53.27 -113.06
N GLU A 642 21.84 -52.03 -112.82
CA GLU A 642 21.19 -51.11 -111.89
C GLU A 642 20.77 -49.84 -112.63
N LEU A 643 19.56 -49.38 -112.35
CA LEU A 643 19.01 -48.15 -112.90
C LEU A 643 18.34 -47.33 -111.78
N LEU A 644 18.76 -46.08 -111.62
CA LEU A 644 18.09 -45.12 -110.73
C LEU A 644 16.98 -44.40 -111.50
N VAL A 645 15.78 -44.40 -110.93
CA VAL A 645 14.58 -43.84 -111.54
C VAL A 645 13.98 -42.80 -110.59
N PRO A 646 13.99 -41.50 -110.95
CA PRO A 646 13.37 -40.47 -110.13
C PRO A 646 11.88 -40.75 -109.87
N LYS A 647 11.39 -40.47 -108.65
CA LYS A 647 9.97 -40.62 -108.32
C LYS A 647 9.12 -39.73 -109.22
N SER A 648 8.13 -40.32 -109.88
CA SER A 648 7.16 -39.57 -110.68
C SER A 648 6.18 -38.81 -109.78
N ILE A 649 5.64 -37.68 -110.26
CA ILE A 649 4.65 -36.85 -109.54
C ILE A 649 3.32 -37.59 -109.35
N GLY A 650 3.07 -38.67 -110.11
CA GLY A 650 1.84 -39.46 -110.05
C GLY A 650 1.83 -40.54 -108.96
N PRO A 651 0.75 -41.34 -108.88
CA PRO A 651 0.65 -42.46 -107.95
C PRO A 651 1.59 -43.62 -108.30
N THR A 652 2.02 -43.73 -109.57
CA THR A 652 2.93 -44.77 -110.04
C THR A 652 4.20 -44.15 -110.65
N THR A 653 5.32 -44.85 -110.55
CA THR A 653 6.55 -44.53 -111.28
C THR A 653 6.77 -45.57 -112.38
N ARG A 654 7.17 -45.11 -113.56
CA ARG A 654 7.43 -45.95 -114.73
C ARG A 654 8.84 -45.74 -115.27
N THR A 655 9.45 -46.81 -115.77
CA THR A 655 10.75 -46.76 -116.45
C THR A 655 10.79 -47.77 -117.59
N THR A 656 11.62 -47.52 -118.59
CA THR A 656 11.86 -48.45 -119.70
C THR A 656 13.29 -48.96 -119.60
N LEU A 657 13.43 -50.26 -119.37
CA LEU A 657 14.71 -50.94 -119.49
C LEU A 657 15.02 -51.08 -120.98
N THR A 658 16.18 -50.60 -121.42
CA THR A 658 16.65 -50.78 -122.80
C THR A 658 17.94 -51.58 -122.80
N ASN A 659 18.04 -52.57 -123.68
CA ASN A 659 19.27 -53.31 -123.89
C ASN A 659 20.23 -52.40 -124.68
N ARG A 660 21.13 -51.70 -123.99
CA ARG A 660 22.31 -51.12 -124.63
C ARG A 660 23.32 -52.25 -124.76
N GLN A 661 23.62 -52.63 -126.01
CA GLN A 661 24.63 -53.62 -126.38
C GLN A 661 25.97 -53.39 -125.69
#